data_AF-A0AA90XT43-F1
#
_entry.id   AF-A0AA90XT43-F1
#
_cell.length_a   1.000
_cell.length_b   1.000
_cell.length_c   1.000
_cell.angle_alpha   90.00
_cell.angle_beta   90.00
_cell.angle_gamma   90.00
#
_symmetry.space_group_name_H-M   'P 1'
#
loop_
_entity.id
_entity.type
_entity.pdbx_description
1 polymer ?
#
loop_
_entity_poly.entity_id
_entity_poly.type
_entity_poly.pdbx_seq_one_letter_code
_entity_poly.pdbx_strand_id
1 'polypeptide(L)'
;MSAYPTWRATFAADWKLIIIGTIATFFLASIFMSGLPDGLIPNLTTPYAYSDDGLFHAWMAQRVTEGWLFDNVRSGYPFGSSFRDFPGSDSGAHLLIKVFALMSGGWVGGVNLFFLFGFASCFVATYVTARAFSLNRSFAVAMSVLYAFASFHFFRLGHLFYTWYFVAPLFFYLALDIYLTRGPTYYTGLKSTLRKLVASAVGMLVLASFGVYYALFGVIILATAGVMNAIKTRSSHGAKKAALLISATILGVMLNIAPNVLGTYKDGPNPEMAQRSIVESEVYGLKMMQLLMPRADHRISQFREIAQKYQQTPLVNENATASLGIIGAAGFMMALFYLIFIPARTGSDDRLRLLAVTTFVLFLFATVGGLGSLFAMVISPLIRGWNRDSIFIACGALLFFFISLQLLLQKKAPRLANQSVAIAVVLLFVGMYDQTLPIRKNYNSPVKAWFDNDRDFVQSIEKALPAGGAVYQLPYIGFPETPIMHRLRSYQMMAGVLHSKDLHWSYGGTKGRPGDLFYRALAKEPMSHQIEVIRKLGFDGIYIDRRGYADNGEAIIKELSQLLQQPPLLQSDNKELVFYKLDNSAHPDLASLTAKQIQREAGYIADALGPRYSADLMSGIDFTRASWPDFIDDAQGLYGLEPWGRWSSQQAVFKFTDPLPQKFSLILNARAFGAQDHEPTLVRIGSREYRIPLTAGFSEIRLDVDLAGESADSITFIPPKAVSPKQLTGSSDSRILGIGFVSMRIIQ
;
A
#
# COMPACT_ATOMS: atom_id res chain seq x y z
N MET A 1 -42.36 -9.97 11.71
CA MET A 1 -41.28 -10.67 12.46
C MET A 1 -40.54 -11.55 11.46
N SER A 2 -39.21 -11.41 11.32
CA SER A 2 -38.46 -12.11 10.26
C SER A 2 -38.36 -13.61 10.55
N ALA A 3 -38.57 -14.45 9.54
CA ALA A 3 -38.39 -15.90 9.60
C ALA A 3 -36.92 -16.36 9.80
N TYR A 4 -36.00 -15.42 9.96
CA TYR A 4 -34.55 -15.65 10.04
C TYR A 4 -33.98 -15.16 11.37
N PRO A 5 -33.05 -15.91 12.00
CA PRO A 5 -32.41 -15.51 13.26
C PRO A 5 -31.63 -14.21 13.10
N THR A 6 -31.79 -13.29 14.05
CA THR A 6 -30.93 -12.09 14.14
C THR A 6 -29.59 -12.44 14.79
N TRP A 7 -28.58 -11.58 14.63
CA TRP A 7 -27.30 -11.76 15.34
C TRP A 7 -27.51 -11.84 16.87
N ARG A 8 -28.38 -10.99 17.45
CA ARG A 8 -28.68 -11.01 18.89
C ARG A 8 -29.27 -12.34 19.34
N ALA A 9 -30.23 -12.86 18.58
CA ALA A 9 -30.84 -14.16 18.86
C ALA A 9 -29.80 -15.30 18.74
N THR A 10 -28.91 -15.20 17.75
CA THR A 10 -27.83 -16.18 17.54
C THR A 10 -26.85 -16.17 18.70
N PHE A 11 -26.36 -15.00 19.13
CA PHE A 11 -25.49 -14.90 20.30
C PHE A 11 -26.17 -15.43 21.56
N ALA A 12 -27.42 -15.03 21.82
CA ALA A 12 -28.15 -15.52 23.00
C ALA A 12 -28.30 -17.06 23.01
N ALA A 13 -28.60 -17.67 21.86
CA ALA A 13 -28.83 -19.11 21.75
C ALA A 13 -27.54 -19.95 21.67
N ASP A 14 -26.47 -19.41 21.07
CA ASP A 14 -25.30 -20.18 20.64
C ASP A 14 -23.97 -19.66 21.22
N TRP A 15 -23.97 -18.74 22.21
CA TRP A 15 -22.74 -18.11 22.75
C TRP A 15 -21.65 -19.11 23.17
N LYS A 16 -22.02 -20.26 23.75
CA LYS A 16 -21.05 -21.29 24.14
C LYS A 16 -20.30 -21.86 22.93
N LEU A 17 -21.02 -22.18 21.86
CA LEU A 17 -20.43 -22.69 20.62
C LEU A 17 -19.55 -21.62 19.96
N ILE A 18 -19.98 -20.36 20.00
CA ILE A 18 -19.19 -19.24 19.49
C ILE A 18 -17.87 -19.14 20.26
N ILE A 19 -17.89 -19.10 21.60
CA ILE A 19 -16.67 -19.01 22.41
C ILE A 19 -15.75 -20.22 22.18
N ILE A 20 -16.29 -21.44 22.21
CA ILE A 20 -15.51 -22.67 22.00
C ILE A 20 -14.86 -22.64 20.61
N GLY A 21 -15.61 -22.27 19.57
CA GLY A 21 -15.08 -22.16 18.21
C GLY A 21 -14.03 -21.05 18.06
N THR A 22 -14.24 -19.88 18.66
CA THR A 22 -13.25 -18.80 18.71
C THR A 22 -11.92 -19.27 19.31
N ILE A 23 -11.97 -19.90 20.49
CA ILE A 23 -10.77 -20.41 21.18
C ILE A 23 -10.13 -21.53 20.34
N ALA A 24 -10.91 -22.50 19.88
CA ALA A 24 -10.42 -23.64 19.11
C ALA A 24 -9.73 -23.21 17.82
N THR A 25 -10.33 -22.30 17.05
CA THR A 25 -9.75 -21.81 15.79
C THR A 25 -8.47 -21.00 16.01
N PHE A 26 -8.40 -20.18 17.06
CA PHE A 26 -7.18 -19.46 17.45
C PHE A 26 -6.02 -20.40 17.76
N PHE A 27 -6.22 -21.38 18.65
CA PHE A 27 -5.15 -22.32 19.03
C PHE A 27 -4.82 -23.29 17.90
N LEU A 28 -5.82 -23.73 17.12
CA LEU A 28 -5.56 -24.56 15.95
C LEU A 28 -4.71 -23.82 14.91
N ALA A 29 -4.97 -22.52 14.67
CA ALA A 29 -4.13 -21.70 13.83
C ALA A 29 -2.69 -21.62 14.36
N SER A 30 -2.51 -21.44 15.68
CA SER A 30 -1.18 -21.44 16.30
C SER A 30 -0.45 -22.77 16.12
N ILE A 31 -1.18 -23.89 16.21
CA ILE A 31 -0.62 -25.23 15.96
C ILE A 31 -0.19 -25.38 14.50
N PHE A 32 -0.98 -24.89 13.54
CA PHE A 32 -0.60 -24.92 12.13
C PHE A 32 0.64 -24.09 11.84
N MET A 33 0.79 -22.94 12.50
CA MET A 33 1.92 -22.05 12.28
C MET A 33 3.21 -22.52 12.95
N SER A 34 3.13 -23.04 14.19
CA SER A 34 4.33 -23.38 14.99
C SER A 34 4.62 -24.88 15.09
N GLY A 35 3.67 -25.75 14.75
CA GLY A 35 3.78 -27.19 14.97
C GLY A 35 3.45 -27.60 16.40
N LEU A 36 3.43 -28.91 16.70
CA LEU A 36 3.30 -29.43 18.07
C LEU A 36 4.67 -29.81 18.65
N PRO A 37 4.92 -29.57 19.96
CA PRO A 37 4.03 -28.93 20.94
C PRO A 37 4.08 -27.38 20.93
N ASP A 38 4.98 -26.78 20.14
CA ASP A 38 5.32 -25.34 20.21
C ASP A 38 4.14 -24.40 19.91
N GLY A 39 3.10 -24.86 19.21
CA GLY A 39 1.90 -24.11 18.90
C GLY A 39 0.78 -24.22 19.94
N LEU A 40 0.97 -24.99 21.03
CA LEU A 40 0.05 -24.98 22.17
C LEU A 40 0.04 -23.62 22.89
N ILE A 41 1.17 -22.92 22.86
CA ILE A 41 1.31 -21.54 23.34
C ILE A 41 1.79 -20.70 22.15
N PRO A 42 1.04 -19.67 21.71
CA PRO A 42 1.46 -18.83 20.60
C PRO A 42 2.86 -18.25 20.78
N ASN A 43 3.72 -18.39 19.77
CA ASN A 43 5.03 -17.74 19.77
C ASN A 43 4.85 -16.26 19.45
N LEU A 44 5.21 -15.37 20.39
CA LEU A 44 5.11 -13.92 20.25
C LEU A 44 6.48 -13.23 20.11
N THR A 45 7.55 -14.02 20.01
CA THR A 45 8.94 -13.54 19.98
C THR A 45 9.58 -13.59 18.60
N THR A 46 9.01 -14.37 17.68
CA THR A 46 9.45 -14.48 16.29
C THR A 46 8.25 -14.30 15.36
N PRO A 47 8.31 -13.42 14.35
CA PRO A 47 7.19 -13.22 13.43
C PRO A 47 7.00 -14.43 12.52
N TYR A 48 5.76 -14.67 12.08
CA TYR A 48 5.47 -15.72 11.10
C TYR A 48 5.95 -15.39 9.68
N ALA A 49 6.12 -14.10 9.36
CA ALA A 49 6.69 -13.63 8.09
C ALA A 49 7.70 -12.51 8.33
N TYR A 50 8.83 -12.55 7.63
CA TYR A 50 9.94 -11.62 7.78
C TYR A 50 10.67 -11.44 6.43
N SER A 51 9.92 -11.21 5.37
CA SER A 51 10.44 -10.94 4.03
C SER A 51 9.43 -10.15 3.22
N ASP A 52 9.92 -9.40 2.22
CA ASP A 52 9.08 -8.69 1.25
C ASP A 52 7.98 -7.86 1.96
N ASP A 53 6.72 -7.93 1.52
CA ASP A 53 5.60 -7.20 2.15
C ASP A 53 5.38 -7.56 3.63
N GLY A 54 5.89 -8.71 4.11
CA GLY A 54 5.89 -9.03 5.53
C GLY A 54 6.73 -8.06 6.36
N LEU A 55 7.87 -7.60 5.84
CA LEU A 55 8.70 -6.55 6.47
C LEU A 55 8.01 -5.19 6.42
N PHE A 56 7.27 -4.91 5.34
CA PHE A 56 6.48 -3.69 5.23
C PHE A 56 5.38 -3.60 6.31
N HIS A 57 4.65 -4.71 6.54
CA HIS A 57 3.66 -4.76 7.62
C HIS A 57 4.30 -4.76 9.01
N ALA A 58 5.49 -5.36 9.17
CA ALA A 58 6.27 -5.26 10.41
C ALA A 58 6.64 -3.81 10.72
N TRP A 59 7.08 -3.06 9.71
CA TRP A 59 7.41 -1.64 9.85
C TRP A 59 6.19 -0.78 10.19
N MET A 60 5.04 -1.03 9.56
CA MET A 60 3.78 -0.41 9.96
C MET A 60 3.40 -0.73 11.41
N ALA A 61 3.56 -2.00 11.81
CA ALA A 61 3.28 -2.47 13.16
C ALA A 61 4.18 -1.80 14.21
N GLN A 62 5.46 -1.64 13.90
CA GLN A 62 6.39 -0.88 14.74
C GLN A 62 5.94 0.57 14.89
N ARG A 63 5.63 1.26 13.80
CA ARG A 63 5.18 2.67 13.84
C ARG A 63 3.95 2.88 14.71
N VAL A 64 2.93 2.03 14.58
CA VAL A 64 1.73 2.15 15.42
C VAL A 64 1.99 1.78 16.88
N THR A 65 3.04 1.00 17.16
CA THR A 65 3.50 0.70 18.52
C THR A 65 4.21 1.90 19.15
N GLU A 66 5.04 2.62 18.38
CA GLU A 66 5.79 3.80 18.83
C GLU A 66 4.96 5.10 18.80
N GLY A 67 3.84 5.11 18.10
CA GLY A 67 2.98 6.29 17.97
C GLY A 67 1.78 6.00 17.07
N TRP A 68 1.81 6.55 15.86
CA TRP A 68 0.81 6.26 14.82
C TRP A 68 1.49 6.08 13.47
N LEU A 69 0.72 5.70 12.44
CA LEU A 69 1.23 5.23 11.16
C LEU A 69 2.00 6.29 10.35
N PHE A 70 1.59 7.56 10.39
CA PHE A 70 1.96 8.51 9.33
C PHE A 70 3.39 9.04 9.44
N ASP A 71 3.85 9.39 10.62
CA ASP A 71 5.18 9.99 10.83
C ASP A 71 6.04 9.10 11.72
N ASN A 72 7.33 9.01 11.39
CA ASN A 72 8.34 8.38 12.25
C ASN A 72 9.67 9.07 11.98
N VAL A 73 10.35 9.43 13.06
CA VAL A 73 11.65 10.13 13.02
C VAL A 73 12.82 9.16 12.90
N ARG A 74 12.65 7.91 13.35
CA ARG A 74 13.69 6.86 13.32
C ARG A 74 13.96 6.29 11.94
N SER A 75 13.04 6.46 10.99
CA SER A 75 13.22 6.10 9.58
C SER A 75 13.32 7.37 8.72
N GLY A 76 14.14 7.34 7.67
CA GLY A 76 14.34 8.48 6.77
C GLY A 76 15.13 9.63 7.39
N TYR A 77 15.92 9.38 8.43
CA TYR A 77 16.73 10.40 9.09
C TYR A 77 17.67 11.10 8.11
N PRO A 78 17.91 12.43 8.24
CA PRO A 78 17.29 13.37 9.19
C PRO A 78 15.98 14.00 8.67
N PHE A 79 15.56 13.68 7.46
CA PHE A 79 14.34 14.24 6.84
C PHE A 79 13.05 13.68 7.45
N GLY A 80 13.15 12.54 8.13
CA GLY A 80 12.02 11.75 8.62
C GLY A 80 11.33 10.97 7.50
N SER A 81 10.34 10.19 7.90
CA SER A 81 9.54 9.39 6.98
C SER A 81 8.07 9.70 7.15
N SER A 82 7.38 10.01 6.03
CA SER A 82 5.94 10.27 5.98
C SER A 82 5.25 9.22 5.11
N PHE A 83 4.24 8.55 5.67
CA PHE A 83 3.44 7.55 4.99
C PHE A 83 2.09 8.10 4.48
N ARG A 84 1.99 9.42 4.28
CA ARG A 84 0.77 10.08 3.79
C ARG A 84 0.55 9.92 2.28
N ASP A 85 1.59 9.62 1.51
CA ASP A 85 1.49 9.42 0.06
C ASP A 85 0.92 8.05 -0.34
N PHE A 86 0.70 7.16 0.62
CA PHE A 86 0.17 5.82 0.38
C PHE A 86 -1.22 5.67 1.00
N PRO A 87 -2.31 5.98 0.26
CA PRO A 87 -3.66 5.91 0.79
C PRO A 87 -4.06 4.45 1.06
N GLY A 88 -4.53 4.19 2.28
CA GLY A 88 -5.03 2.89 2.74
C GLY A 88 -6.28 3.05 3.60
N SER A 89 -7.16 2.04 3.59
CA SER A 89 -8.41 2.05 4.35
C SER A 89 -8.36 1.02 5.47
N ASP A 90 -7.29 1.07 6.26
CA ASP A 90 -6.84 -0.03 7.11
C ASP A 90 -6.70 0.40 8.58
N SER A 91 -7.31 1.53 8.99
CA SER A 91 -7.14 2.08 10.35
C SER A 91 -7.58 1.10 11.44
N GLY A 92 -8.58 0.25 11.14
CA GLY A 92 -9.07 -0.79 12.03
C GLY A 92 -8.02 -1.89 12.24
N ALA A 93 -7.33 -2.29 11.18
CA ALA A 93 -6.22 -3.24 11.25
C ALA A 93 -5.06 -2.69 12.09
N HIS A 94 -4.66 -1.44 11.81
CA HIS A 94 -3.60 -0.75 12.56
C HIS A 94 -3.93 -0.60 14.05
N LEU A 95 -5.16 -0.22 14.39
CA LEU A 95 -5.60 -0.10 15.77
C LEU A 95 -5.51 -1.44 16.51
N LEU A 96 -5.92 -2.54 15.88
CA LEU A 96 -5.85 -3.87 16.48
C LEU A 96 -4.41 -4.33 16.67
N ILE A 97 -3.54 -4.11 15.68
CA ILE A 97 -2.10 -4.40 15.82
C ILE A 97 -1.52 -3.62 16.99
N LYS A 98 -1.86 -2.33 17.15
CA LYS A 98 -1.42 -1.53 18.29
C LYS A 98 -1.88 -2.12 19.63
N VAL A 99 -3.16 -2.49 19.74
CA VAL A 99 -3.70 -3.11 20.95
C VAL A 99 -2.95 -4.43 21.26
N PHE A 100 -2.76 -5.28 20.26
CA PHE A 100 -2.04 -6.53 20.45
C PHE A 100 -0.55 -6.34 20.75
N ALA A 101 0.10 -5.33 20.17
CA ALA A 101 1.48 -4.99 20.46
C ALA A 101 1.64 -4.51 21.91
N LEU A 102 0.71 -3.69 22.41
CA LEU A 102 0.67 -3.28 23.81
C LEU A 102 0.46 -4.47 24.76
N MET A 103 -0.40 -5.43 24.40
CA MET A 103 -0.63 -6.64 25.20
C MET A 103 0.56 -7.61 25.22
N SER A 104 1.37 -7.62 24.16
CA SER A 104 2.47 -8.59 23.97
C SER A 104 3.87 -8.01 24.17
N GLY A 105 3.99 -6.69 24.35
CA GLY A 105 5.26 -6.01 24.61
C GLY A 105 6.08 -5.66 23.36
N GLY A 106 5.51 -5.73 22.15
CA GLY A 106 6.22 -5.34 20.93
C GLY A 106 5.47 -5.65 19.64
N TRP A 107 6.00 -5.15 18.52
CA TRP A 107 5.37 -5.31 17.21
C TRP A 107 5.25 -6.77 16.77
N VAL A 108 6.19 -7.64 17.14
CA VAL A 108 6.21 -9.08 16.78
C VAL A 108 4.98 -9.79 17.33
N GLY A 109 4.71 -9.64 18.63
CA GLY A 109 3.52 -10.18 19.25
C GLY A 109 2.25 -9.53 18.69
N GLY A 110 2.30 -8.22 18.38
CA GLY A 110 1.23 -7.50 17.70
C GLY A 110 0.79 -8.13 16.38
N VAL A 111 1.74 -8.38 15.46
CA VAL A 111 1.43 -8.98 14.15
C VAL A 111 1.04 -10.46 14.24
N ASN A 112 1.64 -11.24 15.15
CA ASN A 112 1.30 -12.65 15.33
C ASN A 112 -0.10 -12.82 15.93
N LEU A 113 -0.43 -12.06 16.97
CA LEU A 113 -1.78 -12.07 17.54
C LEU A 113 -2.80 -11.56 16.53
N PHE A 114 -2.49 -10.51 15.77
CA PHE A 114 -3.36 -10.03 14.69
C PHE A 114 -3.66 -11.14 13.67
N PHE A 115 -2.65 -11.89 13.24
CA PHE A 115 -2.82 -13.02 12.34
C PHE A 115 -3.71 -14.12 12.96
N LEU A 116 -3.41 -14.55 14.19
CA LEU A 116 -4.15 -15.64 14.86
C LEU A 116 -5.61 -15.27 15.17
N PHE A 117 -5.87 -14.05 15.64
CA PHE A 117 -7.22 -13.54 15.85
C PHE A 117 -8.00 -13.34 14.54
N GLY A 118 -7.32 -13.25 13.40
CA GLY A 118 -7.95 -13.28 12.08
C GLY A 118 -8.81 -14.53 11.87
N PHE A 119 -8.30 -15.72 12.23
CA PHE A 119 -9.04 -16.99 12.14
C PHE A 119 -10.30 -16.98 13.02
N ALA A 120 -10.13 -16.55 14.27
CA ALA A 120 -11.22 -16.47 15.24
C ALA A 120 -12.31 -15.48 14.81
N SER A 121 -11.91 -14.30 14.32
CA SER A 121 -12.82 -13.30 13.79
C SER A 121 -13.61 -13.81 12.58
N CYS A 122 -12.94 -14.49 11.64
CA CYS A 122 -13.59 -15.12 10.50
C CYS A 122 -14.58 -16.21 10.92
N PHE A 123 -14.24 -17.03 11.92
CA PHE A 123 -15.15 -18.04 12.45
C PHE A 123 -16.43 -17.41 13.02
N VAL A 124 -16.30 -16.39 13.89
CA VAL A 124 -17.45 -15.73 14.52
C VAL A 124 -18.36 -15.07 13.47
N ALA A 125 -17.79 -14.30 12.55
CA ALA A 125 -18.54 -13.61 11.52
C ALA A 125 -19.28 -14.60 10.59
N THR A 126 -18.61 -15.68 10.19
CA THR A 126 -19.22 -16.73 9.37
C THR A 126 -20.30 -17.49 10.12
N TYR A 127 -20.08 -17.82 11.39
CA TYR A 127 -21.07 -18.56 12.18
C TYR A 127 -22.35 -17.75 12.33
N VAL A 128 -22.24 -16.48 12.72
CA VAL A 128 -23.39 -15.58 12.85
C VAL A 128 -24.13 -15.44 11.52
N THR A 129 -23.40 -15.28 10.42
CA THR A 129 -23.97 -15.19 9.08
C THR A 129 -24.67 -16.48 8.67
N ALA A 130 -24.02 -17.63 8.80
CA ALA A 130 -24.57 -18.94 8.49
C ALA A 130 -25.89 -19.21 9.25
N ARG A 131 -25.95 -18.84 10.52
CA ARG A 131 -27.16 -18.95 11.34
C ARG A 131 -28.26 -18.00 10.89
N ALA A 132 -27.92 -16.78 10.45
CA ALA A 132 -28.88 -15.86 9.84
C ALA A 132 -29.47 -16.40 8.53
N PHE A 133 -28.68 -17.17 7.77
CA PHE A 133 -29.14 -17.93 6.60
C PHE A 133 -29.89 -19.24 6.98
N SER A 134 -30.20 -19.45 8.26
CA SER A 134 -30.93 -20.62 8.79
C SER A 134 -30.24 -21.98 8.54
N LEU A 135 -28.91 -22.01 8.45
CA LEU A 135 -28.15 -23.26 8.54
C LEU A 135 -28.19 -23.80 9.96
N ASN A 136 -28.36 -25.10 10.16
CA ASN A 136 -28.29 -25.74 11.47
C ASN A 136 -26.92 -25.53 12.14
N ARG A 137 -26.83 -25.79 13.46
CA ARG A 137 -25.61 -25.52 14.24
C ARG A 137 -24.40 -26.30 13.71
N SER A 138 -24.56 -27.57 13.35
CA SER A 138 -23.47 -28.44 12.89
C SER A 138 -22.87 -27.96 11.56
N PHE A 139 -23.71 -27.67 10.55
CA PHE A 139 -23.26 -27.11 9.29
C PHE A 139 -22.74 -25.68 9.42
N ALA A 140 -23.32 -24.86 10.31
CA ALA A 140 -22.79 -23.53 10.59
C ALA A 140 -21.38 -23.60 11.19
N VAL A 141 -21.11 -24.51 12.14
CA VAL A 141 -19.76 -24.73 12.67
C VAL A 141 -18.81 -25.20 11.56
N ALA A 142 -19.18 -26.25 10.81
CA ALA A 142 -18.31 -26.79 9.77
C ALA A 142 -17.95 -25.75 8.70
N MET A 143 -18.95 -25.01 8.20
CA MET A 143 -18.74 -23.92 7.25
C MET A 143 -17.81 -22.84 7.83
N SER A 144 -18.00 -22.46 9.09
CA SER A 144 -17.22 -21.40 9.73
C SER A 144 -15.77 -21.77 9.92
N VAL A 145 -15.48 -23.03 10.28
CA VAL A 145 -14.11 -23.54 10.36
C VAL A 145 -13.48 -23.59 8.96
N LEU A 146 -14.16 -24.16 7.97
CA LEU A 146 -13.63 -24.24 6.60
C LEU A 146 -13.35 -22.86 6.00
N TYR A 147 -14.18 -21.86 6.30
CA TYR A 147 -13.94 -20.49 5.85
C TYR A 147 -12.77 -19.82 6.60
N ALA A 148 -12.69 -20.00 7.92
CA ALA A 148 -11.59 -19.48 8.72
C ALA A 148 -10.23 -20.08 8.31
N PHE A 149 -10.21 -21.34 7.87
CA PHE A 149 -9.01 -22.06 7.43
C PHE A 149 -8.86 -22.17 5.91
N ALA A 150 -9.53 -21.30 5.16
CA ALA A 150 -9.36 -21.22 3.70
C ALA A 150 -7.87 -21.04 3.35
N SER A 151 -7.41 -21.69 2.28
CA SER A 151 -6.01 -21.61 1.84
C SER A 151 -5.52 -20.17 1.65
N PHE A 152 -6.43 -19.28 1.26
CA PHE A 152 -6.21 -17.84 1.15
C PHE A 152 -5.54 -17.23 2.40
N HIS A 153 -5.99 -17.59 3.60
CA HIS A 153 -5.48 -17.04 4.87
C HIS A 153 -3.98 -17.30 5.04
N PHE A 154 -3.55 -18.52 4.72
CA PHE A 154 -2.16 -18.94 4.84
C PHE A 154 -1.28 -18.33 3.75
N PHE A 155 -1.73 -18.34 2.50
CA PHE A 155 -0.97 -17.77 1.39
C PHE A 155 -0.82 -16.25 1.46
N ARG A 156 -1.74 -15.57 2.14
CA ARG A 156 -1.73 -14.12 2.30
C ARG A 156 -1.02 -13.64 3.56
N LEU A 157 -0.27 -14.51 4.24
CA LEU A 157 0.51 -14.13 5.43
C LEU A 157 1.44 -12.92 5.19
N GLY A 158 2.07 -12.83 4.01
CA GLY A 158 2.89 -11.66 3.65
C GLY A 158 2.08 -10.38 3.37
N HIS A 159 0.78 -10.50 3.09
CA HIS A 159 -0.16 -9.40 2.92
C HIS A 159 -1.14 -9.39 4.10
N LEU A 160 -0.61 -9.12 5.30
CA LEU A 160 -1.24 -9.42 6.58
C LEU A 160 -2.68 -8.89 6.70
N PHE A 161 -3.01 -7.72 6.16
CA PHE A 161 -4.37 -7.16 6.30
C PHE A 161 -5.44 -7.97 5.55
N TYR A 162 -5.08 -8.68 4.48
CA TYR A 162 -6.03 -9.55 3.77
C TYR A 162 -6.41 -10.80 4.55
N THR A 163 -5.84 -11.05 5.73
CA THR A 163 -6.26 -12.18 6.57
C THR A 163 -7.51 -11.84 7.40
N TRP A 164 -7.91 -10.57 7.45
CA TRP A 164 -9.10 -10.08 8.17
C TRP A 164 -10.35 -10.01 7.28
N TYR A 165 -10.59 -11.07 6.51
CA TYR A 165 -11.74 -11.21 5.63
C TYR A 165 -13.05 -11.57 6.35
N PHE A 166 -13.12 -11.41 7.69
CA PHE A 166 -14.35 -11.55 8.49
C PHE A 166 -15.47 -10.61 8.01
N VAL A 167 -15.10 -9.53 7.33
CA VAL A 167 -16.01 -8.56 6.72
C VAL A 167 -16.90 -9.18 5.63
N ALA A 168 -16.41 -10.17 4.88
CA ALA A 168 -17.15 -10.77 3.78
C ALA A 168 -18.46 -11.45 4.24
N PRO A 169 -18.46 -12.35 5.25
CA PRO A 169 -19.68 -12.87 5.83
C PRO A 169 -20.66 -11.78 6.29
N LEU A 170 -20.15 -10.72 6.92
CA LEU A 170 -21.01 -9.62 7.40
C LEU A 170 -21.68 -8.85 6.25
N PHE A 171 -20.99 -8.67 5.12
CA PHE A 171 -21.63 -8.13 3.91
C PHE A 171 -22.71 -9.07 3.35
N PHE A 172 -22.52 -10.39 3.38
CA PHE A 172 -23.57 -11.35 3.02
C PHE A 172 -24.76 -11.33 4.00
N TYR A 173 -24.51 -11.14 5.30
CA TYR A 173 -25.57 -10.93 6.30
C TYR A 173 -26.39 -9.67 5.97
N LEU A 174 -25.72 -8.56 5.68
CA LEU A 174 -26.37 -7.30 5.29
C LEU A 174 -27.12 -7.43 3.97
N ALA A 175 -26.58 -8.17 3.00
CA ALA A 175 -27.26 -8.48 1.75
C ALA A 175 -28.55 -9.25 1.97
N LEU A 176 -28.56 -10.25 2.86
CA LEU A 176 -29.78 -10.97 3.22
C LEU A 176 -30.82 -10.02 3.84
N ASP A 177 -30.40 -9.15 4.76
CA ASP A 177 -31.26 -8.16 5.40
C ASP A 177 -31.81 -7.11 4.41
N ILE A 178 -31.03 -6.70 3.41
CA ILE A 178 -31.52 -5.88 2.28
C ILE A 178 -32.53 -6.67 1.45
N TYR A 179 -32.17 -7.88 1.03
CA TYR A 179 -32.97 -8.70 0.13
C TYR A 179 -34.37 -9.03 0.69
N LEU A 180 -34.46 -9.17 2.02
CA LEU A 180 -35.71 -9.46 2.73
C LEU A 180 -36.54 -8.22 3.08
N THR A 181 -36.08 -7.01 2.76
CA THR A 181 -36.79 -5.77 3.09
C THR A 181 -38.09 -5.67 2.27
N ARG A 182 -39.24 -5.56 2.95
CA ARG A 182 -40.58 -5.48 2.32
C ARG A 182 -41.28 -4.12 2.44
N GLY A 183 -40.78 -3.24 3.30
CA GLY A 183 -41.39 -1.94 3.57
C GLY A 183 -40.41 -0.99 4.24
N PRO A 184 -40.84 0.24 4.55
CA PRO A 184 -39.98 1.21 5.21
C PRO A 184 -39.68 0.75 6.63
N THR A 185 -38.45 1.02 7.08
CA THR A 185 -38.05 0.70 8.44
C THR A 185 -38.71 1.70 9.39
N TYR A 186 -39.87 1.34 9.94
CA TYR A 186 -40.53 2.16 10.95
C TYR A 186 -39.75 2.05 12.27
N TYR A 187 -39.21 3.18 12.71
CA TYR A 187 -38.54 3.31 14.00
C TYR A 187 -39.49 3.99 14.98
N THR A 188 -39.65 3.41 16.16
CA THR A 188 -40.49 3.98 17.23
C THR A 188 -39.76 5.16 17.88
N GLY A 189 -39.96 6.36 17.33
CA GLY A 189 -39.45 7.63 17.87
C GLY A 189 -38.05 8.04 17.40
N LEU A 190 -37.79 9.35 17.38
CA LEU A 190 -36.56 9.98 16.86
C LEU A 190 -35.27 9.41 17.47
N LYS A 191 -35.25 9.20 18.80
CA LYS A 191 -34.09 8.64 19.51
C LYS A 191 -33.75 7.20 19.07
N SER A 192 -34.76 6.38 18.81
CA SER A 192 -34.59 4.99 18.34
C SER A 192 -34.06 4.95 16.91
N THR A 193 -34.56 5.85 16.04
CA THR A 193 -34.05 6.05 14.68
C THR A 193 -32.58 6.44 14.69
N LEU A 194 -32.22 7.50 15.42
CA LEU A 194 -30.85 8.00 15.46
C LEU A 194 -29.89 6.94 15.98
N ARG A 195 -30.24 6.23 17.06
CA ARG A 195 -29.41 5.15 17.60
C ARG A 195 -29.12 4.06 16.57
N LYS A 196 -30.12 3.66 15.77
CA LYS A 196 -29.95 2.62 14.75
C LYS A 196 -29.14 3.12 13.55
N LEU A 197 -29.37 4.36 13.10
CA LEU A 197 -28.58 4.97 12.04
C LEU A 197 -27.12 5.12 12.44
N VAL A 198 -26.84 5.61 13.66
CA VAL A 198 -25.49 5.72 14.21
C VAL A 198 -24.86 4.33 14.33
N ALA A 199 -25.57 3.33 14.86
CA ALA A 199 -25.03 1.98 14.95
C ALA A 199 -24.69 1.37 13.58
N SER A 200 -25.54 1.58 12.56
CA SER A 200 -25.24 1.16 11.19
C SER A 200 -24.06 1.92 10.61
N ALA A 201 -23.99 3.24 10.78
CA ALA A 201 -22.90 4.06 10.29
C ALA A 201 -21.55 3.66 10.91
N VAL A 202 -21.53 3.44 12.24
CA VAL A 202 -20.35 2.91 12.95
C VAL A 202 -19.99 1.51 12.46
N GLY A 203 -20.98 0.64 12.25
CA GLY A 203 -20.74 -0.69 11.69
C GLY A 203 -20.11 -0.63 10.30
N MET A 204 -20.61 0.22 9.40
CA MET A 204 -20.05 0.39 8.06
C MET A 204 -18.66 1.03 8.10
N LEU A 205 -18.41 1.99 9.01
CA LEU A 205 -17.09 2.56 9.22
C LEU A 205 -16.09 1.48 9.66
N VAL A 206 -16.47 0.61 10.60
CA VAL A 206 -15.63 -0.51 11.04
C VAL A 206 -15.32 -1.43 9.87
N LEU A 207 -16.33 -1.86 9.10
CA LEU A 207 -16.11 -2.72 7.93
C LEU A 207 -15.22 -2.06 6.86
N ALA A 208 -15.36 -0.75 6.66
CA ALA A 208 -14.55 0.01 5.72
C ALA A 208 -13.09 0.19 6.19
N SER A 209 -12.78 -0.08 7.45
CA SER A 209 -11.44 0.10 8.04
C SER A 209 -10.54 -1.14 7.99
N PHE A 210 -10.95 -2.18 7.23
CA PHE A 210 -10.21 -3.42 7.00
C PHE A 210 -9.90 -3.66 5.52
N GLY A 211 -9.61 -2.58 4.78
CA GLY A 211 -9.13 -2.62 3.41
C GLY A 211 -10.13 -2.08 2.39
N VAL A 212 -9.63 -1.20 1.52
CA VAL A 212 -10.45 -0.56 0.47
C VAL A 212 -11.04 -1.57 -0.52
N TYR A 213 -10.30 -2.65 -0.81
CA TYR A 213 -10.77 -3.75 -1.65
C TYR A 213 -12.02 -4.40 -1.07
N TYR A 214 -12.00 -4.69 0.24
CA TYR A 214 -13.12 -5.35 0.91
C TYR A 214 -14.34 -4.45 1.03
N ALA A 215 -14.14 -3.16 1.23
CA ALA A 215 -15.21 -2.16 1.16
C ALA A 215 -15.88 -2.16 -0.22
N LEU A 216 -15.09 -2.17 -1.31
CA LEU A 216 -15.63 -2.20 -2.67
C LEU A 216 -16.40 -3.49 -2.97
N PHE A 217 -15.84 -4.66 -2.64
CA PHE A 217 -16.52 -5.94 -2.85
C PHE A 217 -17.82 -6.01 -2.02
N GLY A 218 -17.79 -5.48 -0.81
CA GLY A 218 -18.97 -5.26 0.02
C GLY A 218 -20.03 -4.38 -0.65
N VAL A 219 -19.63 -3.24 -1.25
CA VAL A 219 -20.54 -2.37 -2.01
C VAL A 219 -21.18 -3.13 -3.18
N ILE A 220 -20.44 -3.96 -3.91
CA ILE A 220 -20.97 -4.79 -5.00
C ILE A 220 -22.03 -5.78 -4.48
N ILE A 221 -21.76 -6.43 -3.34
CA ILE A 221 -22.72 -7.31 -2.66
C ILE A 221 -24.01 -6.57 -2.26
N LEU A 222 -23.88 -5.41 -1.59
CA LEU A 222 -25.02 -4.61 -1.14
C LEU A 222 -25.86 -4.10 -2.32
N ALA A 223 -25.20 -3.63 -3.38
CA ALA A 223 -25.85 -3.14 -4.60
C ALA A 223 -26.63 -4.27 -5.29
N THR A 224 -26.01 -5.44 -5.43
CA THR A 224 -26.65 -6.62 -6.02
C THR A 224 -27.90 -7.02 -5.24
N ALA A 225 -27.81 -7.07 -3.91
CA ALA A 225 -28.97 -7.37 -3.06
C ALA A 225 -30.10 -6.32 -3.18
N GLY A 226 -29.75 -5.04 -3.30
CA GLY A 226 -30.69 -3.94 -3.51
C GLY A 226 -31.44 -4.04 -4.84
N VAL A 227 -30.73 -4.33 -5.93
CA VAL A 227 -31.31 -4.55 -7.27
C VAL A 227 -32.22 -5.78 -7.25
N MET A 228 -31.75 -6.89 -6.69
CA MET A 228 -32.55 -8.11 -6.59
C MET A 228 -33.81 -7.93 -5.75
N ASN A 229 -33.73 -7.16 -4.66
CA ASN A 229 -34.91 -6.80 -3.88
C ASN A 229 -35.89 -5.99 -4.72
N ALA A 230 -35.41 -4.94 -5.40
CA ALA A 230 -36.25 -4.07 -6.21
C ALA A 230 -37.00 -4.84 -7.32
N ILE A 231 -36.32 -5.76 -7.99
CA ILE A 231 -36.93 -6.65 -8.99
C ILE A 231 -37.98 -7.57 -8.34
N LYS A 232 -37.64 -8.19 -7.21
CA LYS A 232 -38.53 -9.14 -6.52
C LYS A 232 -39.80 -8.49 -5.98
N THR A 233 -39.68 -7.36 -5.30
CA THR A 233 -40.79 -6.71 -4.59
C THR A 233 -41.45 -5.60 -5.40
N ARG A 234 -40.92 -5.26 -6.58
CA ARG A 234 -41.32 -4.09 -7.39
C ARG A 234 -41.38 -2.80 -6.56
N SER A 235 -40.40 -2.63 -5.68
CA SER A 235 -40.38 -1.56 -4.68
C SER A 235 -38.96 -1.05 -4.43
N SER A 236 -38.82 0.23 -4.07
CA SER A 236 -37.51 0.86 -3.85
C SER A 236 -36.97 0.71 -2.42
N HIS A 237 -37.69 0.04 -1.51
CA HIS A 237 -37.29 -0.02 -0.10
C HIS A 237 -35.91 -0.66 0.13
N GLY A 238 -35.66 -1.86 -0.42
CA GLY A 238 -34.34 -2.49 -0.30
C GLY A 238 -33.26 -1.72 -1.05
N ALA A 239 -33.56 -1.16 -2.22
CA ALA A 239 -32.62 -0.31 -2.97
C ALA A 239 -32.20 0.94 -2.18
N LYS A 240 -33.14 1.62 -1.51
CA LYS A 240 -32.85 2.76 -0.63
C LYS A 240 -31.99 2.36 0.57
N LYS A 241 -32.27 1.20 1.18
CA LYS A 241 -31.47 0.65 2.28
C LYS A 241 -30.05 0.31 1.83
N ALA A 242 -29.90 -0.32 0.65
CA ALA A 242 -28.61 -0.59 0.04
C ALA A 242 -27.83 0.71 -0.21
N ALA A 243 -28.48 1.71 -0.83
CA ALA A 243 -27.87 3.01 -1.08
C ALA A 243 -27.36 3.67 0.22
N LEU A 244 -28.16 3.65 1.30
CA LEU A 244 -27.75 4.20 2.59
C LEU A 244 -26.50 3.50 3.16
N LEU A 245 -26.45 2.17 3.13
CA LEU A 245 -25.30 1.40 3.62
C LEU A 245 -24.06 1.58 2.73
N ILE A 246 -24.25 1.68 1.41
CA ILE A 246 -23.18 1.98 0.45
C ILE A 246 -22.62 3.37 0.72
N SER A 247 -23.45 4.40 0.86
CA SER A 247 -23.00 5.76 1.19
C SER A 247 -22.24 5.80 2.51
N ALA A 248 -22.71 5.08 3.54
CA ALA A 248 -22.00 4.97 4.82
C ALA A 248 -20.65 4.25 4.70
N THR A 249 -20.55 3.24 3.83
CA THR A 249 -19.28 2.53 3.54
C THR A 249 -18.29 3.45 2.83
N ILE A 250 -18.74 4.16 1.79
CA ILE A 250 -17.92 5.12 1.05
C ILE A 250 -17.43 6.23 1.97
N LEU A 251 -18.31 6.79 2.81
CA LEU A 251 -17.92 7.77 3.83
C LEU A 251 -16.88 7.19 4.81
N GLY A 252 -17.05 5.92 5.21
CA GLY A 252 -16.07 5.23 6.05
C GLY A 252 -14.69 5.11 5.39
N VAL A 253 -14.63 4.81 4.10
CA VAL A 253 -13.37 4.80 3.33
C VAL A 253 -12.78 6.22 3.27
N MET A 254 -13.59 7.23 2.97
CA MET A 254 -13.14 8.63 2.90
C MET A 254 -12.55 9.12 4.23
N LEU A 255 -13.14 8.72 5.36
CA LEU A 255 -12.62 9.04 6.69
C LEU A 255 -11.28 8.34 6.96
N ASN A 256 -11.08 7.11 6.48
CA ASN A 256 -9.80 6.43 6.63
C ASN A 256 -8.68 7.09 5.82
N ILE A 257 -8.96 7.52 4.59
CA ILE A 257 -7.96 8.14 3.70
C ILE A 257 -7.80 9.64 3.90
N ALA A 258 -8.63 10.28 4.75
CA ALA A 258 -8.59 11.72 4.98
C ALA A 258 -7.19 12.26 5.35
N PRO A 259 -6.39 11.59 6.20
CA PRO A 259 -5.03 12.04 6.49
C PRO A 259 -4.10 12.03 5.25
N ASN A 260 -4.29 11.09 4.33
CA ASN A 260 -3.54 11.01 3.08
C ASN A 260 -3.92 12.15 2.14
N VAL A 261 -5.21 12.45 2.03
CA VAL A 261 -5.72 13.57 1.22
C VAL A 261 -5.20 14.91 1.75
N LEU A 262 -5.25 15.10 3.08
CA LEU A 262 -4.72 16.30 3.72
C LEU A 262 -3.20 16.43 3.54
N GLY A 263 -2.46 15.32 3.62
CA GLY A 263 -1.02 15.29 3.32
C GLY A 263 -0.73 15.69 1.88
N THR A 264 -1.47 15.13 0.92
CA THR A 264 -1.33 15.46 -0.51
C THR A 264 -1.64 16.93 -0.79
N TYR A 265 -2.64 17.50 -0.10
CA TYR A 265 -2.97 18.92 -0.21
C TYR A 265 -1.84 19.82 0.33
N LYS A 266 -1.21 19.42 1.44
CA LYS A 266 -0.12 20.18 2.08
C LYS A 266 1.20 20.08 1.32
N ASP A 267 1.59 18.87 0.94
CA ASP A 267 2.93 18.57 0.41
C ASP A 267 2.95 18.52 -1.13
N GLY A 268 1.78 18.69 -1.77
CA GLY A 268 1.59 18.52 -3.21
C GLY A 268 1.50 17.04 -3.63
N PRO A 269 1.03 16.77 -4.86
CA PRO A 269 0.94 15.42 -5.40
C PRO A 269 2.33 14.80 -5.55
N ASN A 270 2.44 13.51 -5.21
CA ASN A 270 3.66 12.74 -5.44
C ASN A 270 3.49 11.88 -6.70
N PRO A 271 4.12 12.24 -7.84
CA PRO A 271 3.92 11.53 -9.09
C PRO A 271 4.56 10.14 -9.08
N GLU A 272 5.57 9.88 -8.25
CA GLU A 272 6.24 8.57 -8.18
C GLU A 272 5.47 7.54 -7.35
N MET A 273 4.42 7.97 -6.65
CA MET A 273 3.65 7.12 -5.74
C MET A 273 2.34 6.64 -6.35
N ALA A 274 2.03 5.36 -6.10
CA ALA A 274 0.76 4.73 -6.49
C ALA A 274 0.42 4.86 -7.99
N GLN A 275 1.42 4.91 -8.88
CA GLN A 275 1.20 4.82 -10.31
C GLN A 275 0.63 3.44 -10.65
N ARG A 276 -0.64 3.40 -11.04
CA ARG A 276 -1.33 2.18 -11.45
C ARG A 276 -1.87 2.35 -12.86
N SER A 277 -1.71 1.31 -13.66
CA SER A 277 -2.23 1.26 -15.04
C SER A 277 -3.50 0.42 -15.13
N ILE A 278 -4.29 0.66 -16.19
CA ILE A 278 -5.48 -0.17 -16.49
C ILE A 278 -5.08 -1.64 -16.70
N VAL A 279 -3.91 -1.89 -17.29
CA VAL A 279 -3.35 -3.24 -17.55
C VAL A 279 -3.26 -4.07 -16.28
N GLU A 280 -3.02 -3.44 -15.13
CA GLU A 280 -2.91 -4.17 -13.87
C GLU A 280 -4.22 -4.85 -13.44
N SER A 281 -5.39 -4.34 -13.87
CA SER A 281 -6.66 -5.02 -13.60
C SER A 281 -6.82 -6.32 -14.39
N GLU A 282 -6.18 -6.44 -15.56
CA GLU A 282 -6.09 -7.69 -16.31
C GLU A 282 -5.06 -8.63 -15.69
N VAL A 283 -3.87 -8.11 -15.35
CA VAL A 283 -2.78 -8.89 -14.76
C VAL A 283 -3.23 -9.50 -13.43
N TYR A 284 -3.89 -8.73 -12.57
CA TYR A 284 -4.33 -9.17 -11.24
C TYR A 284 -5.80 -9.60 -11.20
N GLY A 285 -6.43 -9.89 -12.34
CA GLY A 285 -7.70 -10.60 -12.42
C GLY A 285 -7.58 -12.07 -12.03
N LEU A 286 -8.71 -12.74 -11.78
CA LEU A 286 -8.75 -14.18 -11.52
C LEU A 286 -9.12 -14.99 -12.77
N LYS A 287 -8.63 -16.22 -12.84
CA LYS A 287 -9.11 -17.22 -13.79
C LYS A 287 -10.01 -18.21 -13.05
N MET A 288 -11.14 -18.60 -13.63
CA MET A 288 -12.08 -19.56 -13.01
C MET A 288 -11.37 -20.84 -12.54
N MET A 289 -10.41 -21.33 -13.32
CA MET A 289 -9.66 -22.54 -12.96
C MET A 289 -8.88 -22.39 -11.65
N GLN A 290 -8.43 -21.18 -11.29
CA GLN A 290 -7.72 -20.94 -10.02
C GLN A 290 -8.64 -21.06 -8.80
N LEU A 291 -9.95 -20.85 -8.97
CA LEU A 291 -10.96 -21.07 -7.93
C LEU A 291 -11.19 -22.57 -7.68
N LEU A 292 -11.12 -23.37 -8.75
CA LEU A 292 -11.43 -24.80 -8.74
C LEU A 292 -10.23 -25.68 -8.41
N MET A 293 -9.02 -25.22 -8.75
CA MET A 293 -7.79 -25.96 -8.54
C MET A 293 -7.44 -26.10 -7.06
N PRO A 294 -6.84 -27.23 -6.65
CA PRO A 294 -6.25 -27.35 -5.31
C PRO A 294 -5.07 -26.38 -5.16
N ARG A 295 -4.68 -26.14 -3.90
CA ARG A 295 -3.49 -25.34 -3.58
C ARG A 295 -2.21 -25.93 -4.19
N ALA A 296 -1.28 -25.07 -4.60
CA ALA A 296 -0.07 -25.49 -5.33
C ALA A 296 0.98 -26.23 -4.50
N ASP A 297 0.79 -26.30 -3.19
CA ASP A 297 1.59 -27.03 -2.20
C ASP A 297 0.74 -28.10 -1.49
N HIS A 298 -0.33 -28.59 -2.13
CA HIS A 298 -1.29 -29.56 -1.58
C HIS A 298 -0.62 -30.82 -0.98
N ARG A 299 -1.28 -31.45 0.01
CA ARG A 299 -0.77 -32.63 0.73
C ARG A 299 -0.56 -33.84 -0.17
N ILE A 300 -1.54 -34.11 -1.03
CA ILE A 300 -1.51 -35.16 -2.06
C ILE A 300 -0.65 -34.68 -3.24
N SER A 301 0.37 -35.47 -3.62
CA SER A 301 1.35 -35.11 -4.67
C SER A 301 0.69 -34.92 -6.03
N GLN A 302 -0.24 -35.77 -6.43
CA GLN A 302 -0.94 -35.66 -7.71
C GLN A 302 -1.70 -34.33 -7.84
N PHE A 303 -2.38 -33.90 -6.78
CA PHE A 303 -3.10 -32.61 -6.78
C PHE A 303 -2.13 -31.43 -6.83
N ARG A 304 -1.01 -31.54 -6.12
CA ARG A 304 0.08 -30.56 -6.15
C ARG A 304 0.66 -30.41 -7.56
N GLU A 305 0.98 -31.51 -8.21
CA GLU A 305 1.55 -31.54 -9.56
C GLU A 305 0.61 -30.91 -10.59
N ILE A 306 -0.68 -31.22 -10.55
CA ILE A 306 -1.68 -30.61 -11.45
C ILE A 306 -1.75 -29.09 -11.21
N ALA A 307 -1.76 -28.65 -9.94
CA ALA A 307 -1.78 -27.23 -9.58
C ALA A 307 -0.51 -26.49 -10.04
N GLN A 308 0.67 -27.06 -9.82
CA GLN A 308 1.93 -26.49 -10.26
C GLN A 308 2.05 -26.44 -11.78
N LYS A 309 1.56 -27.46 -12.48
CA LYS A 309 1.49 -27.44 -13.96
C LYS A 309 0.61 -26.30 -14.46
N TYR A 310 -0.54 -26.05 -13.83
CA TYR A 310 -1.39 -24.92 -14.19
C TYR A 310 -0.75 -23.56 -13.90
N GLN A 311 0.11 -23.44 -12.88
CA GLN A 311 0.81 -22.20 -12.56
C GLN A 311 1.76 -21.71 -13.67
N GLN A 312 2.16 -22.58 -14.60
CA GLN A 312 3.00 -22.21 -15.74
C GLN A 312 2.20 -21.52 -16.86
N THR A 313 0.87 -21.42 -16.74
CA THR A 313 0.03 -20.72 -17.73
C THR A 313 0.20 -19.20 -17.62
N PRO A 314 -0.10 -18.44 -18.70
CA PRO A 314 0.01 -16.98 -18.66
C PRO A 314 -0.85 -16.33 -17.56
N LEU A 315 -0.43 -15.15 -17.12
CA LEU A 315 -1.14 -14.32 -16.12
C LEU A 315 -1.40 -15.05 -14.80
N VAL A 316 -0.42 -15.82 -14.32
CA VAL A 316 -0.42 -16.39 -12.96
C VAL A 316 0.51 -15.56 -12.08
N ASN A 317 -0.03 -15.05 -10.96
CA ASN A 317 0.69 -14.23 -9.98
C ASN A 317 0.06 -14.43 -8.58
N GLU A 318 -0.23 -13.36 -7.83
CA GLU A 318 -0.98 -13.45 -6.57
C GLU A 318 -2.36 -14.13 -6.72
N ASN A 319 -2.93 -14.17 -7.93
CA ASN A 319 -4.16 -14.92 -8.22
C ASN A 319 -4.01 -16.45 -8.07
N ALA A 320 -2.80 -16.97 -7.93
CA ALA A 320 -2.54 -18.36 -7.56
C ALA A 320 -3.06 -18.73 -6.15
N THR A 321 -3.33 -17.73 -5.29
CA THR A 321 -3.85 -17.95 -3.93
C THR A 321 -5.37 -18.06 -3.86
N ALA A 322 -6.07 -18.07 -5.00
CA ALA A 322 -7.53 -17.92 -5.09
C ALA A 322 -8.34 -19.22 -4.88
N SER A 323 -7.67 -20.35 -4.64
CA SER A 323 -8.34 -21.65 -4.44
C SER A 323 -9.42 -21.59 -3.37
N LEU A 324 -10.61 -22.12 -3.69
CA LEU A 324 -11.75 -22.19 -2.77
C LEU A 324 -11.71 -23.43 -1.87
N GLY A 325 -10.78 -24.35 -2.15
CA GLY A 325 -10.82 -25.73 -1.68
C GLY A 325 -11.99 -26.54 -2.27
N ILE A 326 -11.96 -27.85 -2.13
CA ILE A 326 -12.86 -28.78 -2.82
C ILE A 326 -14.35 -28.54 -2.51
N ILE A 327 -14.68 -28.22 -1.26
CA ILE A 327 -16.07 -27.93 -0.84
C ILE A 327 -16.54 -26.57 -1.38
N GLY A 328 -15.66 -25.56 -1.34
CA GLY A 328 -15.95 -24.24 -1.90
C GLY A 328 -16.11 -24.31 -3.43
N ALA A 329 -15.24 -25.05 -4.12
CA ALA A 329 -15.32 -25.29 -5.56
C ALA A 329 -16.62 -26.01 -5.95
N ALA A 330 -17.03 -27.04 -5.19
CA ALA A 330 -18.32 -27.69 -5.38
C ALA A 330 -19.49 -26.71 -5.20
N GLY A 331 -19.46 -25.88 -4.14
CA GLY A 331 -20.45 -24.83 -3.89
C GLY A 331 -20.53 -23.80 -5.02
N PHE A 332 -19.39 -23.37 -5.54
CA PHE A 332 -19.30 -22.43 -6.65
C PHE A 332 -19.91 -23.02 -7.93
N MET A 333 -19.53 -24.25 -8.30
CA MET A 333 -20.11 -24.93 -9.46
C MET A 333 -21.62 -25.15 -9.30
N MET A 334 -22.07 -25.55 -8.10
CA MET A 334 -23.50 -25.68 -7.81
C MET A 334 -24.25 -24.36 -7.96
N ALA A 335 -23.65 -23.22 -7.58
CA ALA A 335 -24.23 -21.90 -7.77
C ALA A 335 -24.34 -21.53 -9.26
N LEU A 336 -23.32 -21.82 -10.07
CA LEU A 336 -23.37 -21.61 -11.52
C LEU A 336 -24.44 -22.47 -12.19
N PHE A 337 -24.47 -23.77 -11.89
CA PHE A 337 -25.53 -24.65 -12.40
C PHE A 337 -26.90 -24.21 -11.94
N TYR A 338 -27.03 -23.74 -10.69
CA TYR A 338 -28.29 -23.22 -10.20
C TYR A 338 -28.81 -22.10 -11.09
N LEU A 339 -27.97 -21.12 -11.49
CA LEU A 339 -28.36 -20.02 -12.37
C LEU A 339 -28.87 -20.50 -13.75
N ILE A 340 -28.21 -21.51 -14.32
CA ILE A 340 -28.61 -22.10 -15.61
C ILE A 340 -30.00 -22.74 -15.52
N PHE A 341 -30.29 -23.43 -14.42
CA PHE A 341 -31.54 -24.15 -14.23
C PHE A 341 -32.63 -23.35 -13.50
N ILE A 342 -32.43 -22.04 -13.23
CA ILE A 342 -33.47 -21.18 -12.64
C ILE A 342 -34.79 -21.24 -13.43
N PRO A 343 -34.80 -21.07 -14.77
CA PRO A 343 -36.06 -20.99 -15.53
C PRO A 343 -36.88 -22.28 -15.49
N ALA A 344 -36.22 -23.44 -15.29
CA ALA A 344 -36.85 -24.75 -15.24
C ALA A 344 -37.36 -25.15 -13.84
N ARG A 345 -37.13 -24.31 -12.80
CA ARG A 345 -37.48 -24.64 -11.41
C ARG A 345 -38.77 -23.96 -10.95
N THR A 346 -39.73 -24.77 -10.51
CA THR A 346 -40.90 -24.29 -9.77
C THR A 346 -40.57 -24.17 -8.27
N GLY A 347 -40.59 -22.94 -7.75
CA GLY A 347 -40.29 -22.65 -6.33
C GLY A 347 -38.79 -22.71 -6.00
N SER A 348 -38.11 -21.57 -6.03
CA SER A 348 -36.68 -21.47 -5.73
C SER A 348 -36.45 -20.86 -4.34
N ASP A 349 -35.55 -21.43 -3.53
CA ASP A 349 -35.20 -20.84 -2.23
C ASP A 349 -34.55 -19.45 -2.42
N ASP A 350 -35.13 -18.46 -1.75
CA ASP A 350 -34.73 -17.06 -1.80
C ASP A 350 -33.25 -16.86 -1.44
N ARG A 351 -32.74 -17.63 -0.47
CA ARG A 351 -31.33 -17.55 -0.03
C ARG A 351 -30.39 -18.04 -1.12
N LEU A 352 -30.71 -19.18 -1.72
CA LEU A 352 -29.91 -19.76 -2.80
C LEU A 352 -29.90 -18.83 -4.02
N ARG A 353 -31.03 -18.19 -4.34
CA ARG A 353 -31.10 -17.20 -5.42
C ARG A 353 -30.19 -16.00 -5.14
N LEU A 354 -30.26 -15.41 -3.95
CA LEU A 354 -29.39 -14.31 -3.53
C LEU A 354 -27.91 -14.70 -3.66
N LEU A 355 -27.52 -15.82 -3.05
CA LEU A 355 -26.13 -16.28 -3.05
C LEU A 355 -25.61 -16.58 -4.44
N ALA A 356 -26.39 -17.24 -5.30
CA ALA A 356 -25.97 -17.57 -6.66
C ALA A 356 -25.73 -16.31 -7.51
N VAL A 357 -26.68 -15.36 -7.50
CA VAL A 357 -26.56 -14.12 -8.27
C VAL A 357 -25.40 -13.26 -7.74
N THR A 358 -25.32 -13.06 -6.43
CA THR A 358 -24.23 -12.26 -5.84
C THR A 358 -22.86 -12.88 -6.10
N THR A 359 -22.70 -14.19 -5.91
CA THR A 359 -21.43 -14.88 -6.19
C THR A 359 -21.05 -14.79 -7.68
N PHE A 360 -22.03 -14.87 -8.57
CA PHE A 360 -21.79 -14.74 -10.01
C PHE A 360 -21.41 -13.31 -10.40
N VAL A 361 -22.05 -12.29 -9.84
CA VAL A 361 -21.67 -10.88 -10.08
C VAL A 361 -20.24 -10.62 -9.61
N LEU A 362 -19.86 -11.08 -8.42
CA LEU A 362 -18.48 -11.00 -7.93
C LEU A 362 -17.50 -11.67 -8.90
N PHE A 363 -17.82 -12.89 -9.35
CA PHE A 363 -17.02 -13.59 -10.36
C PHE A 363 -16.87 -12.80 -11.68
N LEU A 364 -17.94 -12.15 -12.17
CA LEU A 364 -17.88 -11.32 -13.37
C LEU A 364 -17.01 -10.06 -13.20
N PHE A 365 -16.97 -9.47 -12.00
CA PHE A 365 -16.04 -8.38 -11.70
C PHE A 365 -14.61 -8.87 -11.65
N ALA A 366 -14.41 -10.02 -11.02
CA ALA A 366 -13.08 -10.45 -10.64
C ALA A 366 -12.30 -11.15 -11.77
N THR A 367 -13.01 -11.75 -12.75
CA THR A 367 -12.38 -12.51 -13.84
C THR A 367 -11.53 -11.63 -14.75
N VAL A 368 -10.44 -12.19 -15.31
CA VAL A 368 -9.67 -11.56 -16.40
C VAL A 368 -10.63 -11.23 -17.57
N GLY A 369 -10.51 -10.03 -18.14
CA GLY A 369 -11.47 -9.47 -19.11
C GLY A 369 -12.85 -9.11 -18.53
N GLY A 370 -13.00 -9.09 -17.21
CA GLY A 370 -14.27 -8.88 -16.51
C GLY A 370 -14.66 -7.41 -16.28
N LEU A 371 -15.71 -7.20 -15.49
CA LEU A 371 -16.22 -5.86 -15.16
C LEU A 371 -15.23 -5.02 -14.36
N GLY A 372 -14.25 -5.65 -13.68
CA GLY A 372 -13.16 -4.95 -13.01
C GLY A 372 -12.27 -4.16 -13.97
N SER A 373 -12.02 -4.68 -15.18
CA SER A 373 -11.28 -3.97 -16.22
C SER A 373 -12.06 -2.76 -16.75
N LEU A 374 -13.39 -2.90 -16.89
CA LEU A 374 -14.26 -1.77 -17.23
C LEU A 374 -14.26 -0.70 -16.14
N PHE A 375 -14.30 -1.10 -14.87
CA PHE A 375 -14.17 -0.19 -13.73
C PHE A 375 -12.84 0.57 -13.79
N ALA A 376 -11.73 -0.11 -14.07
CA ALA A 376 -10.42 0.52 -14.16
C ALA A 376 -10.33 1.56 -15.30
N MET A 377 -11.01 1.29 -16.42
CA MET A 377 -11.05 2.18 -17.58
C MET A 377 -11.95 3.40 -17.37
N VAL A 378 -13.12 3.22 -16.76
CA VAL A 378 -14.17 4.25 -16.67
C VAL A 378 -14.12 5.03 -15.36
N ILE A 379 -13.70 4.40 -14.26
CA ILE A 379 -13.77 4.98 -12.91
C ILE A 379 -12.38 5.22 -12.34
N SER A 380 -11.58 4.17 -12.10
CA SER A 380 -10.24 4.33 -11.53
C SER A 380 -9.39 3.06 -11.62
N PRO A 381 -8.13 3.14 -12.09
CA PRO A 381 -7.20 2.01 -12.11
C PRO A 381 -6.54 1.72 -10.75
N LEU A 382 -6.85 2.49 -9.69
CA LEU A 382 -6.24 2.31 -8.37
C LEU A 382 -6.62 0.96 -7.71
N ILE A 383 -7.76 0.40 -8.09
CA ILE A 383 -8.21 -0.94 -7.69
C ILE A 383 -7.82 -1.94 -8.76
N ARG A 384 -6.70 -2.64 -8.54
CA ARG A 384 -6.14 -3.61 -9.49
C ARG A 384 -6.33 -5.07 -9.08
N GLY A 385 -6.23 -5.34 -7.77
CA GLY A 385 -6.16 -6.69 -7.19
C GLY A 385 -7.50 -7.41 -7.14
N TRP A 386 -8.17 -7.58 -8.29
CA TRP A 386 -9.50 -8.19 -8.38
C TRP A 386 -9.52 -9.66 -7.95
N ASN A 387 -8.41 -10.39 -8.08
CA ASN A 387 -8.29 -11.76 -7.56
C ASN A 387 -8.55 -11.89 -6.04
N ARG A 388 -8.44 -10.80 -5.28
CA ARG A 388 -8.67 -10.78 -3.84
C ARG A 388 -10.15 -11.00 -3.50
N ASP A 389 -11.04 -10.82 -4.46
CA ASP A 389 -12.48 -11.10 -4.35
C ASP A 389 -12.78 -12.61 -4.24
N SER A 390 -11.79 -13.47 -4.55
CA SER A 390 -11.89 -14.93 -4.38
C SER A 390 -12.35 -15.34 -2.98
N ILE A 391 -11.97 -14.61 -1.92
CA ILE A 391 -12.40 -14.93 -0.55
C ILE A 391 -13.86 -14.54 -0.25
N PHE A 392 -14.43 -13.59 -0.99
CA PHE A 392 -15.86 -13.27 -0.94
C PHE A 392 -16.67 -14.30 -1.73
N ILE A 393 -16.17 -14.69 -2.91
CA ILE A 393 -16.70 -15.81 -3.69
C ILE A 393 -16.69 -17.10 -2.86
N ALA A 394 -15.62 -17.38 -2.11
CA ALA A 394 -15.55 -18.52 -1.20
C ALA A 394 -16.66 -18.52 -0.14
N CYS A 395 -16.93 -17.36 0.46
CA CYS A 395 -18.01 -17.22 1.45
C CYS A 395 -19.38 -17.54 0.83
N GLY A 396 -19.68 -16.93 -0.33
CA GLY A 396 -20.94 -17.16 -1.06
C GLY A 396 -21.10 -18.62 -1.49
N ALA A 397 -20.04 -19.22 -2.02
CA ALA A 397 -20.00 -20.61 -2.46
C ALA A 397 -20.19 -21.61 -1.31
N LEU A 398 -19.54 -21.39 -0.16
CA LEU A 398 -19.71 -22.24 1.02
C LEU A 398 -21.12 -22.12 1.61
N LEU A 399 -21.68 -20.90 1.72
CA LEU A 399 -23.09 -20.71 2.13
C LEU A 399 -24.02 -21.47 1.18
N PHE A 400 -23.81 -21.33 -0.12
CA PHE A 400 -24.62 -21.98 -1.14
C PHE A 400 -24.57 -23.52 -1.01
N PHE A 401 -23.37 -24.08 -0.85
CA PHE A 401 -23.15 -25.51 -0.67
C PHE A 401 -23.90 -26.06 0.55
N PHE A 402 -23.66 -25.50 1.74
CA PHE A 402 -24.24 -26.03 2.97
C PHE A 402 -25.76 -25.85 3.02
N ILE A 403 -26.30 -24.75 2.47
CA ILE A 403 -27.76 -24.54 2.42
C ILE A 403 -28.38 -25.56 1.45
N SER A 404 -27.77 -25.76 0.28
CA SER A 404 -28.23 -26.75 -0.70
C SER A 404 -28.20 -28.16 -0.12
N LEU A 405 -27.12 -28.54 0.56
CA LEU A 405 -26.97 -29.82 1.22
C LEU A 405 -28.04 -30.01 2.31
N GLN A 406 -28.24 -29.00 3.17
CA GLN A 406 -29.26 -29.07 4.21
C GLN A 406 -30.66 -29.27 3.62
N LEU A 407 -31.03 -28.47 2.62
CA LEU A 407 -32.34 -28.59 1.96
C LEU A 407 -32.51 -29.93 1.25
N LEU A 408 -31.46 -30.43 0.60
CA LEU A 408 -31.47 -31.73 -0.06
C LEU A 408 -31.67 -32.87 0.94
N LEU A 409 -30.91 -32.86 2.05
CA LEU A 409 -31.03 -33.88 3.10
C LEU A 409 -32.42 -33.85 3.72
N GLN A 410 -32.94 -32.67 4.06
CA GLN A 410 -34.28 -32.53 4.61
C GLN A 410 -35.37 -33.04 3.67
N LYS A 411 -35.21 -32.80 2.36
CA LYS A 411 -36.21 -33.17 1.34
C LYS A 411 -36.12 -34.63 0.88
N LYS A 412 -34.92 -35.18 0.75
CA LYS A 412 -34.67 -36.48 0.09
C LYS A 412 -34.15 -37.56 1.04
N ALA A 413 -33.51 -37.21 2.14
CA ALA A 413 -32.91 -38.16 3.07
C ALA A 413 -33.04 -37.70 4.54
N PRO A 414 -34.28 -37.57 5.07
CA PRO A 414 -34.51 -36.99 6.40
C PRO A 414 -33.83 -37.78 7.53
N ARG A 415 -33.65 -39.10 7.38
CA ARG A 415 -32.87 -39.91 8.33
C ARG A 415 -31.40 -39.47 8.41
N LEU A 416 -30.78 -39.16 7.26
CA LEU A 416 -29.42 -38.61 7.21
C LEU A 416 -29.37 -37.15 7.69
N ALA A 417 -30.45 -36.38 7.51
CA ALA A 417 -30.54 -35.02 8.05
C ALA A 417 -30.40 -34.99 9.59
N ASN A 418 -30.89 -36.02 10.29
CA ASN A 418 -30.70 -36.18 11.73
C ASN A 418 -29.25 -36.49 12.12
N GLN A 419 -28.43 -36.96 11.19
CA GLN A 419 -26.99 -37.22 11.35
C GLN A 419 -26.13 -36.04 10.89
N SER A 420 -26.68 -34.82 10.84
CA SER A 420 -25.98 -33.62 10.37
C SER A 420 -24.63 -33.36 11.06
N VAL A 421 -24.46 -33.76 12.33
CA VAL A 421 -23.18 -33.66 13.04
C VAL A 421 -22.12 -34.56 12.40
N ALA A 422 -22.43 -35.83 12.13
CA ALA A 422 -21.50 -36.76 11.51
C ALA A 422 -21.10 -36.30 10.10
N ILE A 423 -22.08 -35.85 9.30
CA ILE A 423 -21.83 -35.30 7.97
C ILE A 423 -20.94 -34.05 8.05
N ALA A 424 -21.24 -33.13 8.98
CA ALA A 424 -20.46 -31.92 9.21
C ALA A 424 -19.00 -32.24 9.60
N VAL A 425 -18.79 -33.25 10.45
CA VAL A 425 -17.45 -33.71 10.85
C VAL A 425 -16.68 -34.28 9.65
N VAL A 426 -17.30 -35.13 8.83
CA VAL A 426 -16.67 -35.67 7.62
C VAL A 426 -16.29 -34.56 6.65
N LEU A 427 -17.20 -33.63 6.38
CA LEU A 427 -16.94 -32.48 5.50
C LEU A 427 -15.83 -31.59 6.06
N LEU A 428 -15.80 -31.36 7.37
CA LEU A 428 -14.73 -30.60 8.02
C LEU A 428 -13.39 -31.31 7.85
N PHE A 429 -13.30 -32.62 8.07
CA PHE A 429 -12.05 -33.36 7.85
C PHE A 429 -11.59 -33.31 6.39
N VAL A 430 -12.49 -33.55 5.44
CA VAL A 430 -12.17 -33.52 4.00
C VAL A 430 -11.71 -32.12 3.58
N GLY A 431 -12.46 -31.08 3.95
CA GLY A 431 -12.13 -29.70 3.59
C GLY A 431 -10.86 -29.19 4.27
N MET A 432 -10.67 -29.47 5.56
CA MET A 432 -9.43 -29.11 6.27
C MET A 432 -8.21 -29.82 5.68
N TYR A 433 -8.35 -31.09 5.29
CA TYR A 433 -7.27 -31.84 4.67
C TYR A 433 -6.86 -31.26 3.31
N ASP A 434 -7.83 -30.79 2.53
CA ASP A 434 -7.62 -30.16 1.22
C ASP A 434 -7.04 -28.73 1.32
N GLN A 435 -7.55 -27.92 2.25
CA GLN A 435 -7.22 -26.50 2.34
C GLN A 435 -5.92 -26.20 3.10
N THR A 436 -5.43 -27.11 3.96
CA THR A 436 -4.30 -26.86 4.86
C THR A 436 -3.08 -27.75 4.56
N LEU A 437 -1.90 -27.33 5.02
CA LEU A 437 -0.70 -28.17 5.00
C LEU A 437 -0.66 -29.12 6.21
N PRO A 438 0.15 -30.20 6.15
CA PRO A 438 0.41 -31.01 7.34
C PRO A 438 1.04 -30.13 8.41
N ILE A 439 0.66 -30.34 9.67
CA ILE A 439 1.29 -29.64 10.81
C ILE A 439 2.76 -30.09 10.87
N ARG A 440 3.69 -29.16 10.69
CA ARG A 440 5.13 -29.42 10.70
C ARG A 440 5.76 -28.76 11.92
N LYS A 441 6.59 -29.52 12.64
CA LYS A 441 7.49 -28.94 13.63
C LYS A 441 8.50 -28.04 12.91
N ASN A 442 8.91 -26.93 13.54
CA ASN A 442 9.94 -26.04 13.01
C ASN A 442 9.61 -25.38 11.65
N TYR A 443 8.31 -25.20 11.34
CA TYR A 443 7.90 -24.58 10.07
C TYR A 443 8.49 -23.18 9.87
N ASN A 444 8.57 -22.38 10.95
CA ASN A 444 9.10 -21.02 10.92
C ASN A 444 10.61 -20.94 11.15
N SER A 445 11.35 -22.05 11.22
CA SER A 445 12.79 -22.02 11.51
C SER A 445 13.62 -21.19 10.51
N PRO A 446 13.36 -21.22 9.19
CA PRO A 446 14.05 -20.34 8.25
C PRO A 446 13.79 -18.86 8.55
N VAL A 447 12.53 -18.48 8.78
CA VAL A 447 12.14 -17.10 9.14
C VAL A 447 12.82 -16.67 10.43
N LYS A 448 12.85 -17.55 11.44
CA LYS A 448 13.54 -17.31 12.72
C LYS A 448 15.03 -17.04 12.54
N ALA A 449 15.72 -17.83 11.73
CA ALA A 449 17.15 -17.65 11.51
C ALA A 449 17.49 -16.29 10.89
N TRP A 450 16.72 -15.84 9.90
CA TRP A 450 16.87 -14.50 9.31
C TRP A 450 16.54 -13.40 10.32
N PHE A 451 15.44 -13.55 11.06
CA PHE A 451 15.03 -12.59 12.08
C PHE A 451 16.06 -12.45 13.20
N ASP A 452 16.58 -13.55 13.72
CA ASP A 452 17.58 -13.57 14.78
C ASP A 452 18.91 -12.96 14.29
N ASN A 453 19.37 -13.31 13.09
CA ASN A 453 20.60 -12.73 12.50
C ASN A 453 20.50 -11.20 12.43
N ASP A 454 19.39 -10.67 11.92
CA ASP A 454 19.19 -9.23 11.81
C ASP A 454 19.07 -8.57 13.20
N ARG A 455 18.32 -9.21 14.12
CA ARG A 455 18.17 -8.74 15.50
C ARG A 455 19.52 -8.61 16.19
N ASP A 456 20.31 -9.68 16.18
CA ASP A 456 21.55 -9.77 16.94
C ASP A 456 22.61 -8.82 16.36
N PHE A 457 22.63 -8.67 15.03
CA PHE A 457 23.49 -7.70 14.36
C PHE A 457 23.11 -6.25 14.71
N VAL A 458 21.82 -5.88 14.58
CA VAL A 458 21.36 -4.51 14.88
C VAL A 458 21.51 -4.17 16.37
N GLN A 459 21.26 -5.12 17.27
CA GLN A 459 21.51 -4.91 18.71
C GLN A 459 22.99 -4.71 19.03
N SER A 460 23.89 -5.29 18.24
CA SER A 460 25.33 -5.05 18.38
C SER A 460 25.70 -3.63 17.92
N ILE A 461 25.06 -3.13 16.86
CA ILE A 461 25.18 -1.72 16.43
C ILE A 461 24.63 -0.78 17.51
N GLU A 462 23.45 -1.05 18.06
CA GLU A 462 22.82 -0.26 19.14
C GLU A 462 23.76 -0.10 20.35
N LYS A 463 24.52 -1.15 20.70
CA LYS A 463 25.48 -1.11 21.80
C LYS A 463 26.77 -0.34 21.47
N ALA A 464 27.11 -0.23 20.19
CA ALA A 464 28.34 0.41 19.72
C ALA A 464 28.21 1.93 19.55
N LEU A 465 26.97 2.42 19.49
CA LEU A 465 26.62 3.81 19.24
C LEU A 465 25.93 4.45 20.46
N PRO A 466 26.02 5.79 20.62
CA PRO A 466 25.22 6.49 21.62
C PRO A 466 23.72 6.42 21.31
N ALA A 467 22.89 6.56 22.35
CA ALA A 467 21.44 6.67 22.18
C ALA A 467 21.11 7.87 21.27
N GLY A 468 20.20 7.68 20.32
CA GLY A 468 19.89 8.69 19.31
C GLY A 468 20.85 8.71 18.11
N GLY A 469 21.89 7.88 18.09
CA GLY A 469 22.85 7.85 16.98
C GLY A 469 22.21 7.52 15.63
N ALA A 470 22.80 8.03 14.55
CA ALA A 470 22.28 7.91 13.19
C ALA A 470 23.13 6.97 12.31
N VAL A 471 22.47 6.08 11.57
CA VAL A 471 23.12 5.07 10.72
C VAL A 471 22.76 5.26 9.25
N TYR A 472 23.79 5.51 8.44
CA TYR A 472 23.66 5.66 6.99
C TYR A 472 23.66 4.29 6.33
N GLN A 473 22.68 4.01 5.50
CA GLN A 473 22.49 2.67 4.93
C GLN A 473 22.84 2.62 3.44
N LEU A 474 23.67 1.65 3.08
CA LEU A 474 24.13 1.37 1.73
C LEU A 474 23.80 -0.08 1.30
N PRO A 475 23.47 -0.32 0.01
CA PRO A 475 23.31 0.69 -1.04
C PRO A 475 22.01 1.49 -0.87
N TYR A 476 21.91 2.62 -1.56
CA TYR A 476 20.62 3.29 -1.69
C TYR A 476 19.64 2.40 -2.47
N ILE A 477 18.47 2.17 -1.87
CA ILE A 477 17.30 1.59 -2.51
C ILE A 477 16.10 2.43 -2.10
N GLY A 478 15.22 2.76 -3.04
CA GLY A 478 14.04 3.57 -2.74
C GLY A 478 13.00 2.86 -1.87
N PHE A 479 12.06 3.62 -1.33
CA PHE A 479 10.91 3.13 -0.55
C PHE A 479 9.63 3.88 -0.95
N PRO A 480 8.45 3.24 -1.05
CA PRO A 480 8.16 1.80 -1.00
C PRO A 480 8.21 1.13 -2.38
N GLU A 481 7.89 -0.17 -2.43
CA GLU A 481 7.65 -0.97 -3.64
C GLU A 481 8.78 -0.85 -4.69
N THR A 482 10.03 -1.12 -4.30
CA THR A 482 11.16 -1.23 -5.24
C THR A 482 11.33 -2.65 -5.76
N PRO A 483 11.71 -2.83 -7.05
CA PRO A 483 12.23 -4.10 -7.56
C PRO A 483 13.45 -4.58 -6.77
N ILE A 484 13.71 -5.88 -6.84
CA ILE A 484 14.90 -6.50 -6.23
C ILE A 484 16.16 -5.90 -6.85
N MET A 485 17.09 -5.44 -6.01
CA MET A 485 18.41 -4.94 -6.42
C MET A 485 19.44 -6.06 -6.18
N HIS A 486 19.89 -6.71 -7.25
CA HIS A 486 20.72 -7.92 -7.16
C HIS A 486 20.07 -9.01 -6.29
N ARG A 487 20.53 -9.22 -5.05
CA ARG A 487 19.94 -10.14 -4.07
C ARG A 487 19.18 -9.41 -2.96
N LEU A 488 19.26 -8.08 -2.88
CA LEU A 488 18.56 -7.24 -1.91
C LEU A 488 17.09 -7.10 -2.31
N ARG A 489 16.20 -7.69 -1.52
CA ARG A 489 14.76 -7.63 -1.70
C ARG A 489 14.18 -6.35 -1.15
N SER A 490 12.95 -6.05 -1.57
CA SER A 490 12.19 -4.91 -1.07
C SER A 490 12.08 -4.95 0.47
N TYR A 491 12.16 -3.78 1.09
CA TYR A 491 12.00 -3.56 2.53
C TYR A 491 13.04 -4.20 3.47
N GLN A 492 14.04 -4.94 2.98
CA GLN A 492 15.08 -5.55 3.84
C GLN A 492 15.88 -4.50 4.64
N MET A 493 16.02 -3.30 4.10
CA MET A 493 16.68 -2.18 4.78
C MET A 493 15.90 -1.67 6.02
N MET A 494 14.67 -2.15 6.26
CA MET A 494 13.91 -1.87 7.49
C MET A 494 14.42 -2.65 8.70
N ALA A 495 15.26 -3.67 8.53
CA ALA A 495 15.81 -4.46 9.63
C ALA A 495 16.44 -3.58 10.72
N GLY A 496 17.16 -2.53 10.32
CA GLY A 496 17.74 -1.55 11.23
C GLY A 496 16.71 -0.96 12.18
N VAL A 497 15.66 -0.30 11.65
CA VAL A 497 14.63 0.31 12.51
C VAL A 497 13.85 -0.75 13.29
N LEU A 498 13.51 -1.90 12.70
CA LEU A 498 12.71 -2.95 13.36
C LEU A 498 13.36 -3.55 14.62
N HIS A 499 14.70 -3.55 14.69
CA HIS A 499 15.47 -4.20 15.77
C HIS A 499 16.25 -3.23 16.66
N SER A 500 16.21 -1.93 16.37
CA SER A 500 16.76 -0.87 17.23
C SER A 500 15.69 -0.25 18.12
N LYS A 501 16.09 0.54 19.13
CA LYS A 501 15.15 1.30 19.99
C LYS A 501 15.33 2.81 19.85
N ASP A 502 16.58 3.26 19.89
CA ASP A 502 16.93 4.68 19.97
C ASP A 502 17.66 5.17 18.72
N LEU A 503 18.16 4.25 17.87
CA LEU A 503 18.86 4.62 16.63
C LEU A 503 17.92 5.15 15.53
N HIS A 504 18.51 6.05 14.74
CA HIS A 504 17.94 6.64 13.54
C HIS A 504 18.57 6.03 12.28
N TRP A 505 17.78 5.86 11.23
CA TRP A 505 18.17 5.14 10.02
C TRP A 505 17.80 5.95 8.76
N SER A 506 18.70 5.99 7.77
CA SER A 506 18.48 6.76 6.55
C SER A 506 17.42 6.17 5.61
N TYR A 507 17.13 4.87 5.67
CA TYR A 507 16.09 4.23 4.86
C TYR A 507 14.68 4.54 5.36
N GLY A 508 13.70 4.50 4.44
CA GLY A 508 12.27 4.68 4.74
C GLY A 508 11.69 6.04 4.33
N GLY A 509 12.47 6.90 3.68
CA GLY A 509 11.95 8.10 3.01
C GLY A 509 11.14 7.73 1.76
N THR A 510 9.95 8.32 1.60
CA THR A 510 9.05 8.03 0.46
C THR A 510 9.64 8.56 -0.84
N LYS A 511 9.63 7.72 -1.88
CA LYS A 511 10.12 8.04 -3.23
C LYS A 511 9.55 9.36 -3.74
N GLY A 512 10.40 10.17 -4.37
CA GLY A 512 10.01 11.46 -4.92
C GLY A 512 9.82 12.57 -3.86
N ARG A 513 9.99 12.28 -2.56
CA ARG A 513 10.05 13.28 -1.50
C ARG A 513 11.49 13.70 -1.21
N PRO A 514 11.73 14.86 -0.56
CA PRO A 514 13.07 15.45 -0.44
C PRO A 514 14.15 14.51 0.10
N GLY A 515 13.86 13.71 1.14
CA GLY A 515 14.84 12.77 1.70
C GLY A 515 15.23 11.64 0.74
N ASP A 516 14.27 11.13 -0.05
CA ASP A 516 14.58 10.14 -1.09
C ASP A 516 15.41 10.75 -2.22
N LEU A 517 15.03 11.92 -2.72
CA LEU A 517 15.77 12.61 -3.78
C LEU A 517 17.21 12.93 -3.36
N PHE A 518 17.40 13.34 -2.10
CA PHE A 518 18.70 13.57 -1.50
C PHE A 518 19.58 12.31 -1.52
N TYR A 519 19.11 11.20 -0.94
CA TYR A 519 19.92 9.97 -0.89
C TYR A 519 20.09 9.29 -2.24
N ARG A 520 19.11 9.42 -3.14
CA ARG A 520 19.19 8.96 -4.53
C ARG A 520 20.32 9.66 -5.30
N ALA A 521 20.51 10.95 -5.05
CA ALA A 521 21.58 11.73 -5.64
C ALA A 521 22.92 11.44 -4.95
N LEU A 522 22.95 11.50 -3.61
CA LEU A 522 24.15 11.29 -2.81
C LEU A 522 24.81 9.94 -3.09
N ALA A 523 24.02 8.87 -3.28
CA ALA A 523 24.54 7.54 -3.57
C ALA A 523 25.32 7.44 -4.91
N LYS A 524 25.22 8.44 -5.78
CA LYS A 524 25.97 8.53 -7.05
C LYS A 524 27.27 9.34 -6.92
N GLU A 525 27.46 10.05 -5.81
CA GLU A 525 28.68 10.80 -5.53
C GLU A 525 29.83 9.84 -5.19
N PRO A 526 31.10 10.25 -5.37
CA PRO A 526 32.25 9.51 -4.84
C PRO A 526 32.10 9.24 -3.33
N MET A 527 32.54 8.07 -2.86
CA MET A 527 32.34 7.67 -1.45
C MET A 527 32.97 8.65 -0.46
N SER A 528 34.10 9.27 -0.82
CA SER A 528 34.72 10.34 -0.02
C SER A 528 33.78 11.53 0.23
N HIS A 529 33.04 11.96 -0.80
CA HIS A 529 32.07 13.04 -0.70
C HIS A 529 30.83 12.61 0.08
N GLN A 530 30.36 11.36 -0.10
CA GLN A 530 29.27 10.82 0.71
C GLN A 530 29.61 10.85 2.20
N ILE A 531 30.82 10.42 2.59
CA ILE A 531 31.29 10.44 3.98
C ILE A 531 31.33 11.87 4.54
N GLU A 532 31.79 12.85 3.75
CA GLU A 532 31.80 14.25 4.18
C GLU A 532 30.40 14.76 4.50
N VAL A 533 29.45 14.53 3.60
CA VAL A 533 28.05 14.97 3.73
C VAL A 533 27.38 14.32 4.94
N ILE A 534 27.51 13.01 5.11
CA ILE A 534 26.86 12.31 6.23
C ILE A 534 27.50 12.67 7.59
N ARG A 535 28.79 12.99 7.65
CA ARG A 535 29.43 13.50 8.88
C ARG A 535 28.87 14.85 9.30
N LYS A 536 28.64 15.76 8.34
CA LYS A 536 27.98 17.05 8.58
C LYS A 536 26.56 16.86 9.09
N LEU A 537 25.84 15.86 8.57
CA LEU A 537 24.49 15.50 9.04
C LEU A 537 24.46 14.73 10.37
N GLY A 538 25.61 14.42 10.98
CA GLY A 538 25.67 13.76 12.29
C GLY A 538 25.50 12.25 12.27
N PHE A 539 25.80 11.56 11.16
CA PHE A 539 25.78 10.09 11.11
C PHE A 539 26.95 9.48 11.90
N ASP A 540 26.65 8.52 12.77
CA ASP A 540 27.59 7.78 13.63
C ASP A 540 28.10 6.48 13.02
N GLY A 541 27.50 6.02 11.93
CA GLY A 541 27.90 4.76 11.32
C GLY A 541 27.37 4.53 9.92
N ILE A 542 28.01 3.60 9.22
CA ILE A 542 27.64 3.13 7.89
C ILE A 542 27.27 1.66 7.98
N TYR A 543 26.02 1.34 7.64
CA TYR A 543 25.50 -0.01 7.48
C TYR A 543 25.53 -0.40 6.01
N ILE A 544 26.05 -1.59 5.70
CA ILE A 544 26.15 -2.12 4.34
C ILE A 544 25.43 -3.45 4.27
N ASP A 545 24.50 -3.56 3.32
CA ASP A 545 23.92 -4.83 2.90
C ASP A 545 24.59 -5.31 1.62
N ARG A 546 25.43 -6.34 1.75
CA ARG A 546 26.22 -6.90 0.63
C ARG A 546 25.35 -7.44 -0.49
N ARG A 547 24.11 -7.84 -0.20
CA ARG A 547 23.17 -8.40 -1.17
C ARG A 547 22.78 -7.39 -2.26
N GLY A 548 22.95 -6.10 -1.98
CA GLY A 548 22.63 -5.03 -2.91
C GLY A 548 23.74 -4.71 -3.93
N TYR A 549 24.82 -5.50 -3.96
CA TYR A 549 25.95 -5.29 -4.87
C TYR A 549 26.23 -6.55 -5.71
N ALA A 550 26.64 -6.36 -6.96
CA ALA A 550 26.98 -7.46 -7.87
C ALA A 550 28.18 -8.30 -7.38
N ASP A 551 29.14 -7.67 -6.72
CA ASP A 551 30.37 -8.27 -6.17
C ASP A 551 30.24 -8.65 -4.68
N ASN A 552 29.02 -8.70 -4.14
CA ASN A 552 28.75 -8.88 -2.72
C ASN A 552 29.43 -7.84 -1.81
N GLY A 553 29.64 -6.63 -2.32
CA GLY A 553 30.11 -5.47 -1.56
C GLY A 553 31.61 -5.45 -1.30
N GLU A 554 32.40 -6.29 -1.98
CA GLU A 554 33.86 -6.35 -1.78
C GLU A 554 34.55 -5.03 -2.15
N ALA A 555 34.18 -4.42 -3.28
CA ALA A 555 34.77 -3.14 -3.72
C ALA A 555 34.45 -2.00 -2.75
N ILE A 556 33.19 -1.87 -2.34
CA ILE A 556 32.76 -0.79 -1.45
C ILE A 556 33.35 -0.92 -0.04
N ILE A 557 33.49 -2.16 0.45
CA ILE A 557 34.12 -2.42 1.75
C ILE A 557 35.61 -2.10 1.70
N LYS A 558 36.30 -2.46 0.62
CA LYS A 558 37.71 -2.11 0.43
C LYS A 558 37.91 -0.60 0.37
N GLU A 559 37.09 0.10 -0.41
CA GLU A 559 37.13 1.56 -0.54
C GLU A 559 36.87 2.24 0.82
N LEU A 560 35.82 1.84 1.55
CA LEU A 560 35.51 2.38 2.87
C LEU A 560 36.63 2.11 3.89
N SER A 561 37.20 0.91 3.90
CA SER A 561 38.32 0.58 4.79
C SER A 561 39.55 1.48 4.51
N GLN A 562 39.79 1.81 3.24
CA GLN A 562 40.87 2.72 2.86
C GLN A 562 40.59 4.18 3.26
N LEU A 563 39.38 4.67 2.98
CA LEU A 563 38.99 6.05 3.28
C LEU A 563 38.88 6.32 4.79
N LEU A 564 38.36 5.37 5.56
CA LEU A 564 38.20 5.47 7.01
C LEU A 564 39.46 5.04 7.78
N GLN A 565 40.44 4.44 7.09
CA GLN A 565 41.66 3.85 7.68
C GLN A 565 41.40 2.84 8.80
N GLN A 566 40.30 2.09 8.70
CA GLN A 566 39.92 1.07 9.67
C GLN A 566 39.10 -0.04 8.99
N PRO A 567 39.19 -1.30 9.46
CA PRO A 567 38.31 -2.37 8.98
C PRO A 567 36.87 -2.16 9.48
N PRO A 568 35.89 -2.94 8.97
CA PRO A 568 34.56 -2.94 9.55
C PRO A 568 34.60 -3.30 11.05
N LEU A 569 33.76 -2.63 11.85
CA LEU A 569 33.66 -2.89 13.28
C LEU A 569 32.86 -4.17 13.57
N LEU A 570 31.79 -4.40 12.81
CA LEU A 570 30.90 -5.55 12.99
C LEU A 570 30.58 -6.21 11.64
N GLN A 571 30.34 -7.51 11.68
CA GLN A 571 29.81 -8.32 10.58
C GLN A 571 28.74 -9.28 11.13
N SER A 572 27.65 -9.50 10.38
CA SER A 572 26.63 -10.47 10.77
C SER A 572 27.13 -11.91 10.65
N ASP A 573 26.50 -12.84 11.39
CA ASP A 573 26.86 -14.26 11.37
C ASP A 573 26.78 -14.89 9.98
N ASN A 574 25.75 -14.52 9.21
CA ASN A 574 25.59 -14.95 7.82
C ASN A 574 26.49 -14.20 6.82
N LYS A 575 27.30 -13.24 7.30
CA LYS A 575 28.25 -12.42 6.54
C LYS A 575 27.64 -11.49 5.48
N GLU A 576 26.31 -11.35 5.42
CA GLU A 576 25.63 -10.49 4.45
C GLU A 576 25.61 -9.01 4.87
N LEU A 577 25.75 -8.71 6.17
CA LEU A 577 25.69 -7.36 6.71
C LEU A 577 27.02 -6.95 7.33
N VAL A 578 27.37 -5.68 7.14
CA VAL A 578 28.64 -5.10 7.60
C VAL A 578 28.38 -3.70 8.17
N PHE A 579 29.07 -3.34 9.24
CA PHE A 579 28.92 -2.03 9.87
C PHE A 579 30.28 -1.38 10.15
N TYR A 580 30.39 -0.11 9.82
CA TYR A 580 31.49 0.79 10.19
C TYR A 580 31.01 1.83 11.18
N LYS A 581 31.78 2.08 12.22
CA LYS A 581 31.59 3.26 13.08
C LYS A 581 32.24 4.46 12.42
N LEU A 582 31.58 5.61 12.46
CA LEU A 582 32.13 6.88 12.01
C LEU A 582 32.57 7.70 13.21
N ASP A 583 33.81 8.14 13.18
CA ASP A 583 34.34 9.11 14.13
C ASP A 583 34.26 10.52 13.53
N ASN A 584 34.21 11.52 14.42
CA ASN A 584 34.25 12.97 14.13
C ASN A 584 33.04 13.52 13.34
N SER A 585 31.83 13.08 13.68
CA SER A 585 30.58 13.64 13.14
C SER A 585 30.15 14.90 13.91
N ALA A 586 29.48 15.84 13.23
CA ALA A 586 29.23 17.18 13.76
C ALA A 586 28.00 17.29 14.70
N HIS A 587 27.08 16.33 14.64
CA HIS A 587 25.82 16.27 15.41
C HIS A 587 25.04 17.60 15.51
N PRO A 588 24.68 18.25 14.38
CA PRO A 588 23.85 19.45 14.41
C PRO A 588 22.43 19.14 14.89
N ASP A 589 21.74 20.15 15.44
CA ASP A 589 20.30 20.04 15.72
C ASP A 589 19.50 20.24 14.44
N LEU A 590 19.00 19.12 13.88
CA LEU A 590 18.24 19.09 12.63
C LEU A 590 16.73 18.92 12.83
N ALA A 591 16.25 18.70 14.07
CA ALA A 591 14.90 18.18 14.32
C ALA A 591 13.78 19.15 13.92
N SER A 592 14.06 20.46 13.92
CA SER A 592 13.11 21.52 13.57
C SER A 592 13.33 22.11 12.17
N LEU A 593 14.34 21.62 11.45
CA LEU A 593 14.72 22.16 10.15
C LEU A 593 13.86 21.58 9.03
N THR A 594 13.58 22.41 8.04
CA THR A 594 13.01 21.96 6.77
C THR A 594 14.03 21.14 5.99
N ALA A 595 13.57 20.30 5.05
CA ALA A 595 14.47 19.51 4.22
C ALA A 595 15.52 20.37 3.47
N LYS A 596 15.15 21.57 3.02
CA LYS A 596 16.09 22.50 2.39
C LYS A 596 17.16 23.00 3.36
N GLN A 597 16.78 23.34 4.59
CA GLN A 597 17.73 23.77 5.62
C GLN A 597 18.70 22.64 5.98
N ILE A 598 18.19 21.41 6.15
CA ILE A 598 19.02 20.21 6.38
C ILE A 598 20.05 20.03 5.25
N GLN A 599 19.64 20.18 3.98
CA GLN A 599 20.53 20.07 2.84
C GLN A 599 21.62 21.14 2.83
N ARG A 600 21.30 22.36 3.27
CA ARG A 600 22.29 23.45 3.43
C ARG A 600 23.30 23.13 4.53
N GLU A 601 22.85 22.64 5.68
CA GLU A 601 23.74 22.17 6.76
C GLU A 601 24.66 21.03 6.29
N ALA A 602 24.15 20.16 5.41
CA ALA A 602 24.93 19.09 4.80
C ALA A 602 26.00 19.60 3.81
N GLY A 603 25.86 20.84 3.32
CA GLY A 603 26.64 21.35 2.19
C GLY A 603 26.36 20.64 0.87
N TYR A 604 25.20 19.97 0.75
CA TYR A 604 24.81 19.21 -0.44
C TYR A 604 23.32 19.38 -0.69
N ILE A 605 22.97 20.00 -1.82
CA ILE A 605 21.58 20.25 -2.20
C ILE A 605 21.18 19.32 -3.34
N ALA A 606 20.14 18.53 -3.12
CA ALA A 606 19.57 17.62 -4.11
C ALA A 606 18.05 17.49 -3.89
N ASP A 607 17.30 17.88 -4.91
CA ASP A 607 15.85 17.92 -4.92
C ASP A 607 15.28 17.54 -6.31
N ALA A 608 14.06 17.99 -6.64
CA ALA A 608 13.42 17.70 -7.92
C ALA A 608 14.18 18.28 -9.13
N LEU A 609 15.04 19.29 -8.92
CA LEU A 609 15.92 19.86 -9.94
C LEU A 609 17.27 19.12 -10.03
N GLY A 610 17.49 18.08 -9.21
CA GLY A 610 18.71 17.28 -9.17
C GLY A 610 19.78 17.85 -8.22
N PRO A 611 20.98 17.22 -8.17
CA PRO A 611 22.09 17.75 -7.37
C PRO A 611 22.55 19.11 -7.89
N ARG A 612 22.92 20.01 -6.98
CA ARG A 612 23.48 21.32 -7.31
C ARG A 612 24.99 21.24 -7.55
N TYR A 613 25.49 22.05 -8.48
CA TYR A 613 26.93 22.25 -8.68
C TYR A 613 27.35 23.59 -8.09
N SER A 614 28.59 23.69 -7.61
CA SER A 614 29.09 24.95 -7.04
C SER A 614 29.37 25.96 -8.15
N ALA A 615 28.81 27.15 -8.00
CA ALA A 615 29.04 28.29 -8.88
C ALA A 615 28.73 29.60 -8.13
N ASP A 616 29.06 30.73 -8.75
CA ASP A 616 28.73 32.06 -8.25
C ASP A 616 27.89 32.84 -9.27
N LEU A 617 27.34 33.97 -8.86
CA LEU A 617 26.52 34.82 -9.73
C LEU A 617 27.25 35.22 -11.03
N MET A 618 28.58 35.36 -10.98
CA MET A 618 29.45 35.76 -12.08
C MET A 618 29.62 34.67 -13.15
N SER A 619 29.85 33.43 -12.72
CA SER A 619 29.92 32.25 -13.59
C SER A 619 28.54 31.87 -14.12
N GLY A 620 27.50 32.10 -13.32
CA GLY A 620 26.11 32.05 -13.75
C GLY A 620 25.54 30.65 -13.96
N ILE A 621 24.37 30.61 -14.58
CA ILE A 621 23.63 29.41 -14.95
C ILE A 621 24.01 28.98 -16.37
N ASP A 622 24.41 27.73 -16.53
CA ASP A 622 24.60 27.05 -17.81
C ASP A 622 23.39 26.16 -18.09
N PHE A 623 22.49 26.60 -18.97
CA PHE A 623 21.24 25.89 -19.26
C PHE A 623 21.47 24.63 -20.11
N THR A 624 22.68 24.41 -20.62
CA THR A 624 23.05 23.17 -21.33
C THR A 624 23.33 22.02 -20.35
N ARG A 625 23.43 22.30 -19.04
CA ARG A 625 23.60 21.30 -18.00
C ARG A 625 22.26 20.80 -17.48
N ALA A 626 22.24 19.53 -17.08
CA ALA A 626 21.09 18.92 -16.42
C ALA A 626 20.88 19.47 -14.99
N SER A 627 21.98 19.73 -14.27
CA SER A 627 22.05 20.24 -12.90
C SER A 627 21.98 21.77 -12.84
N TRP A 628 21.76 22.31 -11.64
CA TRP A 628 21.62 23.74 -11.37
C TRP A 628 22.73 24.24 -10.42
N PRO A 629 23.09 25.54 -10.46
CA PRO A 629 23.96 26.14 -9.45
C PRO A 629 23.38 26.05 -8.03
N ASP A 630 24.25 25.95 -7.03
CA ASP A 630 23.90 25.99 -5.61
C ASP A 630 23.20 27.28 -5.17
N PHE A 631 23.44 28.41 -5.85
CA PHE A 631 22.72 29.66 -5.62
C PHE A 631 21.26 29.68 -6.14
N ILE A 632 20.78 28.60 -6.79
CA ILE A 632 19.40 28.47 -7.27
C ILE A 632 18.56 27.60 -6.33
N ASP A 633 17.58 28.24 -5.68
CA ASP A 633 16.62 27.62 -4.76
C ASP A 633 15.49 26.89 -5.50
N ASP A 634 15.00 27.46 -6.60
CA ASP A 634 13.96 26.87 -7.44
C ASP A 634 13.99 27.45 -8.87
N ALA A 635 13.51 26.67 -9.84
CA ALA A 635 13.43 27.04 -11.25
C ALA A 635 12.14 26.48 -11.85
N GLN A 636 11.24 27.37 -12.28
CA GLN A 636 9.91 27.00 -12.76
C GLN A 636 9.68 27.42 -14.20
N GLY A 637 8.77 26.70 -14.86
CA GLY A 637 8.30 27.06 -16.20
C GLY A 637 9.28 26.70 -17.32
N LEU A 638 10.17 25.74 -17.10
CA LEU A 638 11.14 25.25 -18.09
C LEU A 638 10.79 23.85 -18.58
N TYR A 639 11.11 23.57 -19.84
CA TYR A 639 11.04 22.24 -20.42
C TYR A 639 12.36 21.48 -20.22
N GLY A 640 12.39 20.23 -20.71
CA GLY A 640 13.58 19.39 -20.73
C GLY A 640 14.75 20.00 -21.50
N LEU A 641 15.92 19.41 -21.27
CA LEU A 641 17.19 19.81 -21.88
C LEU A 641 17.14 19.67 -23.41
N GLU A 642 17.68 20.67 -24.11
CA GLU A 642 18.02 20.63 -25.53
C GLU A 642 19.56 20.71 -25.67
N PRO A 643 20.17 20.26 -26.79
CA PRO A 643 21.63 20.29 -26.95
C PRO A 643 22.30 21.66 -26.78
N TRP A 644 21.52 22.74 -26.91
CA TRP A 644 22.00 24.13 -26.81
C TRP A 644 21.50 24.86 -25.55
N GLY A 645 20.62 24.27 -24.74
CA GLY A 645 20.00 24.99 -23.61
C GLY A 645 18.61 24.46 -23.22
N ARG A 646 17.70 25.36 -22.83
CA ARG A 646 16.32 25.00 -22.42
C ARG A 646 15.28 26.00 -22.90
N TRP A 647 14.12 25.50 -23.31
CA TRP A 647 12.95 26.33 -23.54
C TRP A 647 12.19 26.60 -22.26
N SER A 648 11.62 27.80 -22.13
CA SER A 648 10.55 28.09 -21.18
C SER A 648 9.17 27.94 -21.79
N SER A 649 8.19 27.86 -20.90
CA SER A 649 6.76 27.88 -21.18
C SER A 649 6.24 29.32 -21.32
N GLN A 650 5.11 29.65 -20.71
CA GLN A 650 4.55 31.01 -20.73
C GLN A 650 5.30 31.99 -19.84
N GLN A 651 6.09 31.49 -18.89
CA GLN A 651 7.01 32.26 -18.06
C GLN A 651 8.14 31.34 -17.57
N ALA A 652 9.28 31.91 -17.23
CA ALA A 652 10.35 31.24 -16.49
C ALA A 652 10.62 32.01 -15.20
N VAL A 653 10.67 31.31 -14.07
CA VAL A 653 10.97 31.92 -12.77
C VAL A 653 12.22 31.27 -12.20
N PHE A 654 13.19 32.09 -11.85
CA PHE A 654 14.42 31.67 -11.18
C PHE A 654 14.44 32.27 -9.79
N LYS A 655 14.40 31.42 -8.76
CA LYS A 655 14.50 31.82 -7.37
C LYS A 655 15.90 31.53 -6.85
N PHE A 656 16.52 32.54 -6.25
CA PHE A 656 17.86 32.51 -5.71
C PHE A 656 17.83 32.14 -4.22
N THR A 657 18.92 31.56 -3.73
CA THR A 657 19.06 31.21 -2.30
C THR A 657 19.16 32.44 -1.41
N ASP A 658 19.77 33.50 -1.94
CA ASP A 658 20.05 34.77 -1.28
C ASP A 658 19.44 35.93 -2.08
N PRO A 659 19.10 37.05 -1.43
CA PRO A 659 18.65 38.25 -2.12
C PRO A 659 19.66 38.71 -3.18
N LEU A 660 19.14 39.16 -4.31
CA LEU A 660 19.94 39.70 -5.40
C LEU A 660 20.65 40.99 -4.97
N PRO A 661 21.80 41.32 -5.59
CA PRO A 661 22.48 42.58 -5.35
C PRO A 661 21.58 43.79 -5.66
N GLN A 662 21.78 44.90 -4.96
CA GLN A 662 20.96 46.11 -5.19
C GLN A 662 21.15 46.71 -6.59
N LYS A 663 22.37 46.64 -7.11
CA LYS A 663 22.72 47.08 -8.46
C LYS A 663 23.57 46.01 -9.13
N PHE A 664 23.22 45.63 -10.36
CA PHE A 664 23.95 44.64 -11.13
C PHE A 664 23.57 44.70 -12.61
N SER A 665 24.43 44.16 -13.46
CA SER A 665 24.16 43.86 -14.86
C SER A 665 23.80 42.38 -15.02
N LEU A 666 22.57 42.11 -15.46
CA LEU A 666 22.14 40.80 -15.91
C LEU A 666 22.60 40.57 -17.35
N ILE A 667 23.44 39.56 -17.57
CA ILE A 667 23.88 39.14 -18.89
C ILE A 667 23.16 37.83 -19.24
N LEU A 668 22.34 37.88 -20.28
CA LEU A 668 21.50 36.76 -20.71
C LEU A 668 21.81 36.40 -22.17
N ASN A 669 22.24 35.18 -22.42
CA ASN A 669 22.26 34.62 -23.76
C ASN A 669 20.99 33.80 -23.98
N ALA A 670 20.08 34.34 -24.78
CA ALA A 670 18.79 33.73 -25.03
C ALA A 670 18.20 34.13 -26.39
N ARG A 671 17.09 33.49 -26.74
CA ARG A 671 16.22 33.82 -27.88
C ARG A 671 14.76 33.80 -27.46
N ALA A 672 13.88 34.46 -28.20
CA ALA A 672 12.43 34.36 -28.03
C ALA A 672 11.80 33.57 -29.19
N PHE A 673 10.93 32.60 -28.87
CA PHE A 673 10.23 31.79 -29.86
C PHE A 673 9.12 32.61 -30.51
N GLY A 674 9.09 32.64 -31.85
CA GLY A 674 8.07 33.38 -32.60
C GLY A 674 8.11 34.90 -32.41
N ALA A 675 9.24 35.46 -31.96
CA ALA A 675 9.41 36.88 -31.75
C ALA A 675 9.20 37.70 -33.04
N GLN A 676 8.47 38.79 -32.94
CA GLN A 676 8.36 39.84 -33.96
C GLN A 676 9.15 41.07 -33.49
N ASP A 677 9.71 41.85 -34.41
CA ASP A 677 10.75 42.87 -34.16
C ASP A 677 10.38 44.03 -33.20
N HIS A 678 9.19 44.02 -32.57
CA HIS A 678 8.67 45.13 -31.75
C HIS A 678 8.04 44.75 -30.40
N GLU A 679 7.96 43.46 -30.02
CA GLU A 679 7.39 43.05 -28.73
C GLU A 679 8.48 42.62 -27.73
N PRO A 680 8.74 43.40 -26.66
CA PRO A 680 9.82 43.09 -25.72
C PRO A 680 9.46 41.92 -24.79
N THR A 681 10.48 41.15 -24.40
CA THR A 681 10.36 40.23 -23.27
C THR A 681 10.41 41.03 -21.97
N LEU A 682 9.48 40.74 -21.05
CA LEU A 682 9.47 41.38 -19.74
C LEU A 682 10.33 40.59 -18.76
N VAL A 683 11.15 41.30 -18.00
CA VAL A 683 11.93 40.76 -16.88
C VAL A 683 11.43 41.43 -15.60
N ARG A 684 10.85 40.67 -14.69
CA ARG A 684 10.36 41.16 -13.40
C ARG A 684 11.28 40.73 -12.28
N ILE A 685 11.68 41.68 -11.44
CA ILE A 685 12.55 41.47 -10.28
C ILE A 685 11.98 42.30 -9.13
N GLY A 686 11.39 41.65 -8.13
CA GLY A 686 10.57 42.32 -7.13
C GLY A 686 9.37 43.04 -7.77
N SER A 687 9.14 44.29 -7.40
CA SER A 687 8.12 45.17 -7.98
C SER A 687 8.54 45.83 -9.30
N ARG A 688 9.80 45.66 -9.71
CA ARG A 688 10.38 46.30 -10.90
C ARG A 688 10.15 45.46 -12.15
N GLU A 689 9.84 46.14 -13.24
CA GLU A 689 9.72 45.53 -14.56
C GLU A 689 10.69 46.18 -15.55
N TYR A 690 11.43 45.33 -16.25
CA TYR A 690 12.40 45.70 -17.27
C TYR A 690 11.99 45.08 -18.61
N ARG A 691 12.44 45.68 -19.71
CA ARG A 691 12.12 45.25 -21.08
C ARG A 691 13.41 44.90 -21.80
N ILE A 692 13.51 43.69 -22.35
CA ILE A 692 14.67 43.25 -23.13
C ILE A 692 14.24 42.87 -24.57
N PRO A 693 15.00 43.29 -25.60
CA PRO A 693 14.68 43.00 -26.99
C PRO A 693 15.28 41.64 -27.42
N LEU A 694 14.62 40.54 -27.04
CA LEU A 694 15.03 39.21 -27.51
C LEU A 694 14.52 38.97 -28.94
N THR A 695 15.42 38.53 -29.81
CA THR A 695 15.10 38.21 -31.22
C THR A 695 14.82 36.71 -31.40
N ALA A 696 14.46 36.32 -32.63
CA ALA A 696 14.33 34.91 -32.98
C ALA A 696 15.66 34.15 -32.95
N GLY A 697 16.81 34.82 -33.05
CA GLY A 697 18.15 34.21 -32.95
C GLY A 697 18.69 34.24 -31.52
N PHE A 698 19.72 33.44 -31.24
CA PHE A 698 20.46 33.55 -29.97
C PHE A 698 21.29 34.82 -29.97
N SER A 699 21.15 35.62 -28.92
CA SER A 699 21.88 36.87 -28.73
C SER A 699 22.17 37.08 -27.25
N GLU A 700 23.34 37.64 -26.94
CA GLU A 700 23.66 38.11 -25.60
C GLU A 700 23.04 39.50 -25.38
N ILE A 701 22.27 39.65 -24.31
CA ILE A 701 21.65 40.90 -23.88
C ILE A 701 22.19 41.27 -22.51
N ARG A 702 22.50 42.55 -22.34
CA ARG A 702 22.82 43.17 -21.05
C ARG A 702 21.64 44.01 -20.58
N LEU A 703 21.22 43.79 -19.34
CA LEU A 703 20.22 44.58 -18.65
C LEU A 703 20.80 45.09 -17.33
N ASP A 704 20.88 46.40 -17.17
CA ASP A 704 21.29 47.01 -15.90
C ASP A 704 20.07 47.15 -14.97
N VAL A 705 20.20 46.61 -13.76
CA VAL A 705 19.15 46.51 -12.75
C VAL A 705 19.53 47.36 -11.54
N ASP A 706 18.56 48.12 -11.04
CA ASP A 706 18.64 48.86 -9.77
C ASP A 706 17.35 48.60 -8.99
N LEU A 707 17.47 47.88 -7.87
CA LEU A 707 16.34 47.51 -7.01
C LEU A 707 15.90 48.65 -6.09
N ALA A 708 16.68 49.73 -6.00
CA ALA A 708 16.36 50.94 -5.23
C ALA A 708 15.88 50.68 -3.79
N GLY A 709 16.56 49.77 -3.09
CA GLY A 709 16.27 49.41 -1.69
C GLY A 709 15.29 48.25 -1.52
N GLU A 710 14.68 47.75 -2.60
CA GLU A 710 13.84 46.55 -2.54
C GLU A 710 14.69 45.28 -2.42
N SER A 711 14.32 44.36 -1.54
CA SER A 711 14.92 43.04 -1.47
C SER A 711 14.15 42.09 -2.38
N ALA A 712 14.82 41.52 -3.39
CA ALA A 712 14.24 40.57 -4.32
C ALA A 712 15.16 39.35 -4.46
N ASP A 713 14.58 38.16 -4.42
CA ASP A 713 15.28 36.87 -4.53
C ASP A 713 14.87 36.10 -5.79
N SER A 714 14.15 36.73 -6.72
CA SER A 714 13.64 36.06 -7.90
C SER A 714 13.68 36.93 -9.15
N ILE A 715 13.97 36.28 -10.28
CA ILE A 715 13.91 36.87 -11.62
C ILE A 715 12.88 36.08 -12.42
N THR A 716 11.85 36.79 -12.88
CA THR A 716 10.80 36.21 -13.73
C THR A 716 10.93 36.75 -15.15
N PHE A 717 11.03 35.86 -16.12
CA PHE A 717 11.02 36.19 -17.54
C PHE A 717 9.67 35.84 -18.16
N ILE A 718 9.05 36.81 -18.80
CA ILE A 718 7.74 36.67 -19.46
C ILE A 718 7.94 36.98 -20.95
N PRO A 719 7.90 35.97 -21.84
CA PRO A 719 7.94 36.19 -23.27
C PRO A 719 6.78 37.07 -23.73
N PRO A 720 6.93 37.86 -24.81
CA PRO A 720 5.86 38.67 -25.36
C PRO A 720 4.67 37.80 -25.80
N LYS A 721 4.95 36.66 -26.44
CA LYS A 721 3.95 35.69 -26.87
C LYS A 721 4.52 34.28 -26.85
N ALA A 722 3.99 33.44 -25.97
CA ALA A 722 4.34 32.02 -25.95
C ALA A 722 3.38 31.24 -26.87
N VAL A 723 3.92 30.44 -27.79
CA VAL A 723 3.13 29.73 -28.80
C VAL A 723 3.75 28.37 -29.10
N SER A 724 2.93 27.39 -29.49
CA SER A 724 3.48 26.09 -29.90
C SER A 724 3.97 26.08 -31.34
N PRO A 725 5.08 25.37 -31.65
CA PRO A 725 5.51 25.15 -33.03
C PRO A 725 4.40 24.53 -33.89
N LYS A 726 3.56 23.65 -33.32
CA LYS A 726 2.38 23.11 -33.99
C LYS A 726 1.42 24.19 -34.48
N GLN A 727 1.13 25.18 -33.64
CA GLN A 727 0.25 26.29 -34.00
C GLN A 727 0.88 27.25 -35.00
N LEU A 728 2.22 27.42 -34.95
CA LEU A 728 2.93 28.39 -35.77
C LEU A 728 3.31 27.83 -37.16
N THR A 729 3.74 26.58 -37.24
CA THR A 729 4.34 25.98 -38.46
C THR A 729 3.74 24.63 -38.84
N GLY A 730 2.77 24.10 -38.09
CA GLY A 730 2.19 22.77 -38.34
C GLY A 730 3.06 21.59 -37.88
N SER A 731 4.11 21.87 -37.08
CA SER A 731 4.97 20.84 -36.46
C SER A 731 4.17 19.87 -35.57
N SER A 732 4.73 18.68 -35.29
CA SER A 732 4.19 17.76 -34.29
C SER A 732 4.42 18.23 -32.84
N ASP A 733 5.33 19.20 -32.62
CA ASP A 733 5.65 19.72 -31.29
C ASP A 733 4.53 20.62 -30.74
N SER A 734 3.83 20.11 -29.72
CA SER A 734 2.71 20.79 -29.05
C SER A 734 3.11 21.60 -27.81
N ARG A 735 4.39 21.67 -27.46
CA ARG A 735 4.86 22.48 -26.32
C ARG A 735 4.61 23.95 -26.60
N ILE A 736 4.12 24.71 -25.61
CA ILE A 736 4.01 26.17 -25.70
C ILE A 736 5.39 26.73 -25.39
N LEU A 737 6.11 27.26 -26.38
CA LEU A 737 7.48 27.73 -26.21
C LEU A 737 7.51 29.25 -26.05
N GLY A 738 8.30 29.71 -25.08
CA GLY A 738 8.55 31.12 -24.77
C GLY A 738 9.97 31.54 -25.11
N ILE A 739 10.86 31.47 -24.12
CA ILE A 739 12.26 31.93 -24.22
C ILE A 739 13.18 30.71 -24.24
N GLY A 740 14.15 30.70 -25.15
CA GLY A 740 15.21 29.70 -25.20
C GLY A 740 16.44 30.23 -24.48
N PHE A 741 16.74 29.67 -23.31
CA PHE A 741 17.87 30.04 -22.46
C PHE A 741 19.11 29.22 -22.79
N VAL A 742 20.25 29.87 -22.98
CA VAL A 742 21.58 29.25 -23.14
C VAL A 742 22.42 29.46 -21.89
N SER A 743 22.57 30.72 -21.47
CA SER A 743 23.28 31.08 -20.24
C SER A 743 22.74 32.35 -19.60
N MET A 744 22.88 32.48 -18.28
CA MET A 744 22.51 33.68 -17.52
C MET A 744 23.52 33.95 -16.42
N ARG A 745 24.11 35.14 -16.36
CA ARG A 745 25.04 35.55 -15.30
C ARG A 745 24.73 36.95 -14.79
N ILE A 746 25.12 37.22 -13.55
CA ILE A 746 24.91 38.49 -12.86
C ILE A 746 26.28 39.05 -12.50
N ILE A 747 26.56 40.27 -12.97
CA ILE A 747 27.81 40.97 -12.76
C ILE A 747 27.53 42.23 -11.95
N GLN A 748 28.25 42.42 -10.85
CA GLN A 748 28.14 43.63 -10.01
C GLN A 748 28.99 44.77 -10.55
#